data_AF-A0A6N2U9L4-F1
#
_entry.id   AF-A0A6N2U9L4-F1
#
_cell.length_a   1.000
_cell.length_b   1.000
_cell.length_c   1.000
_cell.angle_alpha   90.00
_cell.angle_beta   90.00
_cell.angle_gamma   90.00
#
_symmetry.space_group_name_H-M   'P 1'
#
loop_
_entity.id
_entity.type
_entity.pdbx_description
1 polymer ?
#
loop_
_entity_poly.entity_id
_entity_poly.type
_entity_poly.pdbx_seq_one_letter_code
_entity_poly.pdbx_strand_id
1 'polypeptide(L)'
;MNLYILPVQRVLLEYVLKLGDMIFFPGDVSNEAIEYSNLLDDEKEKLRLIVEHNRSFFTEQLTGLPFLLLSSKYDIIEINNDITIFEKILNDANRRFDYIRILECPFNRPEYTIGIPGLIDGKRMLFSINDDYSIGAYINGEEEFYLMQKGIGLDLGVTENNDTRLYRVIYSHRNDEVYNLYRRYIAEACEALQIIDETRCFIFLFSKIDGMGLCDTYSFTDNKKRILSIVAENQSNFDVISSQLYFYSKEIRTEVVHKGKRIDELVSIRKAHEINQELFNIIIRFCTKVIDSEITSIESLKEYILNEVSKYSYKMPQEQSLAGLPVVYSQRTTYVATLEGLQISYPEKRGNYLLLPSLNQFEYDRYYKNYVSKDLGEDYESIFNDFSIEDFEYIIEILYRCERADDGYPRVIGLNLPKISDEYMRSPIIREQFVDYICNELNECLYYDMLSGGDILNGEVLPPRVGLRTGIRAIYEFVEDKEELFLQFVPGRVFSEYQIPSEAYNCIKLYKDDIYEILFGNANYIDNLCKRSLVNICESEYVRDWTQRISYLFDTFDGIDPRNYNKEKVIKLVFTILAIDKADYLRNKQKYEQLKNKYRNPILHGGKSIFEIEPDINEIKKVDTYLRKTIMDYCLKIHSLSISTWEELDNAYRVQQNFLKL
;
A
#
# COMPACT_ATOMS: atom_id res chain seq x y z
N MET A 1 -15.62 20.54 -27.84
CA MET A 1 -15.08 19.67 -26.77
C MET A 1 -15.83 20.05 -25.52
N ASN A 2 -16.29 19.06 -24.76
CA ASN A 2 -17.06 19.28 -23.55
C ASN A 2 -16.10 19.61 -22.40
N LEU A 3 -16.50 20.53 -21.52
CA LEU A 3 -15.68 21.00 -20.40
C LEU A 3 -16.14 20.32 -19.12
N TYR A 4 -15.17 19.98 -18.27
CA TYR A 4 -15.42 19.36 -16.98
C TYR A 4 -14.48 19.90 -15.91
N ILE A 5 -14.94 19.90 -14.66
CA ILE A 5 -14.10 20.22 -13.49
C ILE A 5 -14.03 19.02 -12.55
N LEU A 6 -12.84 18.79 -12.02
CA LEU A 6 -12.54 17.82 -10.98
C LEU A 6 -12.06 18.55 -9.73
N PRO A 7 -12.70 18.37 -8.58
CA PRO A 7 -12.15 18.87 -7.33
C PRO A 7 -10.87 18.12 -6.94
N VAL A 8 -9.97 18.77 -6.22
CA VAL A 8 -8.74 18.15 -5.73
C VAL A 8 -8.57 18.48 -4.25
N GLN A 9 -8.64 17.47 -3.39
CA GLN A 9 -8.38 17.65 -1.96
C GLN A 9 -6.87 17.69 -1.65
N ARG A 10 -6.54 18.20 -0.45
CA ARG A 10 -5.18 18.15 0.16
C ARG A 10 -4.13 18.87 -0.64
N VAL A 11 -4.50 20.01 -1.13
CA VAL A 11 -3.57 20.93 -1.75
C VAL A 11 -4.05 22.33 -1.46
N LEU A 12 -3.17 23.11 -0.86
CA LEU A 12 -3.34 24.55 -0.79
C LEU A 12 -2.76 25.12 -2.08
N LEU A 13 -3.61 25.78 -2.86
CA LEU A 13 -3.24 26.40 -4.12
C LEU A 13 -3.69 27.86 -4.09
N GLU A 14 -2.76 28.80 -4.20
CA GLU A 14 -3.07 30.25 -4.13
C GLU A 14 -3.12 30.93 -5.52
N TYR A 15 -2.78 30.21 -6.59
CA TYR A 15 -2.63 30.76 -7.94
C TYR A 15 -3.06 29.75 -9.02
N VAL A 16 -3.21 30.22 -10.25
CA VAL A 16 -3.62 29.39 -11.39
C VAL A 16 -2.40 28.75 -12.05
N LEU A 17 -2.46 27.44 -12.26
CA LEU A 17 -1.41 26.63 -12.88
C LEU A 17 -1.89 26.01 -14.18
N LYS A 18 -1.07 26.09 -15.23
CA LYS A 18 -1.29 25.35 -16.48
C LYS A 18 -0.57 24.01 -16.42
N LEU A 19 -1.31 22.92 -16.53
CA LEU A 19 -0.80 21.55 -16.52
C LEU A 19 -1.01 20.92 -17.90
N GLY A 20 -0.22 21.38 -18.88
CA GLY A 20 -0.39 20.98 -20.28
C GLY A 20 -1.65 21.56 -20.89
N ASP A 21 -2.64 20.71 -21.16
CA ASP A 21 -3.97 21.05 -21.70
C ASP A 21 -5.04 21.23 -20.61
N MET A 22 -4.67 21.12 -19.34
CA MET A 22 -5.56 21.31 -18.20
C MET A 22 -5.17 22.54 -17.38
N ILE A 23 -6.14 23.08 -16.65
CA ILE A 23 -5.95 24.28 -15.81
C ILE A 23 -6.28 23.91 -14.38
N PHE A 24 -5.33 24.10 -13.47
CA PHE A 24 -5.51 23.86 -12.04
C PHE A 24 -5.62 25.20 -11.31
N PHE A 25 -6.72 25.43 -10.60
CA PHE A 25 -7.06 26.76 -10.07
C PHE A 25 -7.78 26.66 -8.71
N PRO A 26 -7.63 27.67 -7.83
CA PRO A 26 -8.42 27.75 -6.60
C PRO A 26 -9.88 28.12 -6.90
N GLY A 27 -10.85 27.53 -6.20
CA GLY A 27 -12.27 27.84 -6.42
C GLY A 27 -12.64 29.31 -6.18
N ASP A 28 -11.88 30.00 -5.32
CA ASP A 28 -12.03 31.42 -4.98
C ASP A 28 -11.02 32.33 -5.71
N VAL A 29 -10.45 31.86 -6.82
CA VAL A 29 -9.47 32.60 -7.62
C VAL A 29 -9.96 34.02 -7.98
N SER A 30 -9.10 35.01 -7.81
CA SER A 30 -9.39 36.39 -8.20
C SER A 30 -9.12 36.63 -9.69
N ASN A 31 -9.82 37.62 -10.28
CA ASN A 31 -9.55 38.03 -11.66
C ASN A 31 -8.09 38.47 -11.85
N GLU A 32 -7.48 39.11 -10.85
CA GLU A 32 -6.06 39.47 -10.87
C GLU A 32 -5.17 38.22 -10.97
N ALA A 33 -5.43 37.17 -10.18
CA ALA A 33 -4.68 35.92 -10.24
C ALA A 33 -4.83 35.20 -11.59
N ILE A 34 -6.00 35.28 -12.22
CA ILE A 34 -6.21 34.77 -13.59
C ILE A 34 -5.37 35.59 -14.58
N GLU A 35 -5.37 36.92 -14.48
CA GLU A 35 -4.59 37.79 -15.38
C GLU A 35 -3.08 37.57 -15.28
N TYR A 36 -2.56 37.36 -14.07
CA TYR A 36 -1.15 37.10 -13.82
C TYR A 36 -0.70 35.68 -14.18
N SER A 37 -1.62 34.78 -14.52
CA SER A 37 -1.29 33.42 -14.93
C SER A 37 -0.73 33.33 -16.35
N ASN A 38 -0.02 32.23 -16.63
CA ASN A 38 0.51 31.90 -17.96
C ASN A 38 -0.53 31.28 -18.92
N LEU A 39 -1.82 31.42 -18.62
CA LEU A 39 -2.90 31.00 -19.51
C LEU A 39 -2.97 31.88 -20.76
N LEU A 40 -3.50 31.31 -21.85
CA LEU A 40 -3.85 32.06 -23.06
C LEU A 40 -5.08 32.94 -22.82
N ASP A 41 -5.26 34.00 -23.61
CA ASP A 41 -6.38 34.94 -23.43
C ASP A 41 -7.76 34.24 -23.48
N ASP A 42 -7.94 33.24 -24.34
CA ASP A 42 -9.18 32.48 -24.42
C ASP A 42 -9.38 31.53 -23.23
N GLU A 43 -8.30 30.98 -22.67
CA GLU A 43 -8.31 30.17 -21.45
C GLU A 43 -8.64 31.02 -20.22
N LYS A 44 -8.08 32.24 -20.13
CA LYS A 44 -8.39 33.23 -19.10
C LYS A 44 -9.86 33.61 -19.11
N GLU A 45 -10.40 33.92 -20.29
CA GLU A 45 -11.82 34.26 -20.45
C GLU A 45 -12.73 33.10 -20.01
N LYS A 46 -12.45 31.88 -20.47
CA LYS A 46 -13.22 30.69 -20.08
C LYS A 46 -13.20 30.47 -18.57
N LEU A 47 -12.01 30.54 -17.95
CA LEU A 47 -11.88 30.35 -16.51
C LEU A 47 -12.64 31.43 -15.73
N ARG A 48 -12.57 32.69 -16.17
CA ARG A 48 -13.29 33.81 -15.55
C ARG A 48 -14.80 33.56 -15.56
N LEU A 49 -15.34 33.18 -16.73
CA LEU A 49 -16.77 32.89 -16.85
C LEU A 49 -17.19 31.71 -15.96
N ILE A 50 -16.42 30.63 -15.92
CA ILE A 50 -16.71 29.48 -15.05
C ILE A 50 -16.73 29.88 -13.57
N VAL A 51 -15.73 30.65 -13.10
CA VAL A 51 -15.65 31.08 -11.70
C VAL A 51 -16.79 32.03 -11.35
N GLU A 52 -17.10 32.99 -12.23
CA GLU A 52 -18.18 33.98 -12.01
C GLU A 52 -19.57 33.33 -11.99
N HIS A 53 -19.87 32.43 -12.95
CA HIS A 53 -21.18 31.80 -13.07
C HIS A 53 -21.44 30.76 -11.97
N ASN A 54 -20.39 30.23 -11.34
CA ASN A 54 -20.49 29.16 -10.34
C ASN A 54 -19.96 29.57 -8.96
N ARG A 55 -19.92 30.87 -8.65
CA ARG A 55 -19.34 31.38 -7.41
C ARG A 55 -19.90 30.70 -6.16
N SER A 56 -21.22 30.52 -6.05
CA SER A 56 -21.84 29.86 -4.90
C SER A 56 -21.41 28.39 -4.76
N PHE A 57 -21.20 27.68 -5.87
CA PHE A 57 -20.70 26.31 -5.83
C PHE A 57 -19.29 26.27 -5.20
N PHE A 58 -18.40 27.16 -5.64
CA PHE A 58 -17.02 27.21 -5.15
C PHE A 58 -16.89 27.78 -3.73
N THR A 59 -17.70 28.75 -3.33
CA THR A 59 -17.57 29.43 -2.02
C THR A 59 -18.49 28.89 -0.93
N GLU A 60 -19.48 28.06 -1.27
CA GLU A 60 -20.44 27.52 -0.31
C GLU A 60 -20.47 25.99 -0.28
N GLN A 61 -20.43 25.30 -1.44
CA GLN A 61 -20.56 23.84 -1.49
C GLN A 61 -19.23 23.11 -1.35
N LEU A 62 -18.20 23.54 -2.07
CA LEU A 62 -16.87 22.93 -2.08
C LEU A 62 -15.78 23.96 -1.69
N THR A 63 -16.08 24.72 -0.64
CA THR A 63 -15.25 25.82 -0.13
C THR A 63 -13.84 25.38 0.21
N GLY A 64 -12.85 26.14 -0.25
CA GLY A 64 -11.44 25.92 0.05
C GLY A 64 -10.78 24.78 -0.74
N LEU A 65 -11.49 24.15 -1.68
CA LEU A 65 -10.90 23.19 -2.61
C LEU A 65 -10.42 23.89 -3.89
N PRO A 66 -9.27 23.48 -4.44
CA PRO A 66 -8.92 23.77 -5.82
C PRO A 66 -9.52 22.75 -6.78
N PHE A 67 -9.53 23.13 -8.06
CA PHE A 67 -10.21 22.41 -9.13
C PHE A 67 -9.30 22.29 -10.35
N LEU A 68 -9.39 21.14 -11.01
CA LEU A 68 -8.79 20.89 -12.32
C LEU A 68 -9.87 21.01 -13.39
N LEU A 69 -9.73 22.00 -14.27
CA LEU A 69 -10.52 22.15 -15.48
C LEU A 69 -9.87 21.36 -16.62
N LEU A 70 -10.65 20.52 -17.27
CA LEU A 70 -10.22 19.70 -18.40
C LEU A 70 -11.27 19.69 -19.52
N SER A 71 -10.86 19.21 -20.69
CA SER A 71 -11.75 19.00 -21.82
C SER A 71 -11.79 17.53 -22.23
N SER A 72 -12.95 17.06 -22.67
CA SER A 72 -13.13 15.71 -23.22
C SER A 72 -13.93 15.74 -24.50
N LYS A 73 -13.69 14.74 -25.35
CA LYS A 73 -14.49 14.50 -26.55
C LYS A 73 -15.82 13.81 -26.25
N TYR A 74 -15.92 13.15 -25.09
CA TYR A 74 -17.13 12.45 -24.64
C TYR A 74 -18.07 13.43 -23.96
N ASP A 75 -19.37 13.26 -24.16
CA ASP A 75 -20.38 13.98 -23.38
C ASP A 75 -20.66 13.29 -22.03
N ILE A 76 -21.36 13.98 -21.14
CA ILE A 76 -21.57 13.47 -19.77
C ILE A 76 -22.43 12.20 -19.76
N ILE A 77 -23.33 12.01 -20.74
CA ILE A 77 -24.20 10.84 -20.82
C ILE A 77 -23.37 9.61 -21.23
N GLU A 78 -22.47 9.77 -22.20
CA GLU A 78 -21.52 8.74 -22.59
C GLU A 78 -20.62 8.33 -21.42
N ILE A 79 -20.08 9.30 -20.68
CA ILE A 79 -19.23 9.04 -19.52
C ILE A 79 -20.01 8.32 -18.41
N ASN A 80 -21.24 8.76 -18.13
CA ASN A 80 -22.07 8.16 -17.08
C ASN A 80 -22.50 6.72 -17.41
N ASN A 81 -22.61 6.38 -18.70
CA ASN A 81 -23.03 5.05 -19.15
C ASN A 81 -21.86 4.06 -19.32
N ASP A 82 -20.61 4.53 -19.31
CA ASP A 82 -19.42 3.69 -19.45
C ASP A 82 -18.36 4.07 -18.40
N ILE A 83 -18.31 3.26 -17.34
CA ILE A 83 -17.34 3.43 -16.24
C ILE A 83 -15.89 3.45 -16.73
N THR A 84 -15.59 2.76 -17.84
CA THR A 84 -14.24 2.75 -18.43
C THR A 84 -13.82 4.14 -18.90
N ILE A 85 -14.77 4.91 -19.46
CA ILE A 85 -14.52 6.28 -19.93
C ILE A 85 -14.31 7.20 -18.73
N PHE A 86 -15.15 7.08 -17.70
CA PHE A 86 -15.03 7.83 -16.46
C PHE A 86 -13.67 7.60 -15.77
N GLU A 87 -13.31 6.33 -15.56
CA GLU A 87 -12.02 5.93 -14.98
C GLU A 87 -10.84 6.43 -15.81
N LYS A 88 -10.94 6.38 -17.13
CA LYS A 88 -9.89 6.90 -18.01
C LYS A 88 -9.69 8.41 -17.83
N ILE A 89 -10.78 9.20 -17.77
CA ILE A 89 -10.70 10.65 -17.56
C ILE A 89 -10.02 10.95 -16.22
N LEU A 90 -10.41 10.26 -15.15
CA LEU A 90 -9.80 10.43 -13.84
C LEU A 90 -8.31 10.05 -13.83
N ASN A 91 -7.94 8.94 -14.47
CA ASN A 91 -6.55 8.50 -14.57
C ASN A 91 -5.69 9.47 -15.41
N ASP A 92 -6.22 9.98 -16.53
CA ASP A 92 -5.53 10.96 -17.36
C ASP A 92 -5.34 12.29 -16.62
N ALA A 93 -6.37 12.73 -15.88
CA ALA A 93 -6.28 13.88 -14.98
C ALA A 93 -5.24 13.66 -13.86
N ASN A 94 -5.28 12.50 -13.20
CA ASN A 94 -4.33 12.14 -12.15
C ASN A 94 -2.88 12.15 -12.65
N ARG A 95 -2.63 11.68 -13.88
CA ARG A 95 -1.30 11.73 -14.51
C ARG A 95 -0.81 13.16 -14.77
N ARG A 96 -1.70 14.14 -14.98
CA ARG A 96 -1.26 15.54 -15.15
C ARG A 96 -0.58 16.09 -13.89
N PHE A 97 -0.85 15.53 -12.72
CA PHE A 97 -0.22 15.89 -11.46
C PHE A 97 1.17 15.28 -11.26
N ASP A 98 1.63 14.39 -12.14
CA ASP A 98 2.97 13.79 -12.03
C ASP A 98 4.09 14.85 -12.03
N TYR A 99 3.90 15.95 -12.78
CA TYR A 99 4.82 17.09 -12.76
C TYR A 99 4.99 17.66 -11.34
N ILE A 100 3.86 17.91 -10.66
CA ILE A 100 3.84 18.41 -9.28
C ILE A 100 4.48 17.38 -8.34
N ARG A 101 4.12 16.09 -8.47
CA ARG A 101 4.64 15.03 -7.60
C ARG A 101 6.15 14.90 -7.68
N ILE A 102 6.72 14.97 -8.88
CA ILE A 102 8.17 14.87 -9.09
C ILE A 102 8.91 16.04 -8.46
N LEU A 103 8.33 17.24 -8.49
CA LEU A 103 8.95 18.45 -7.96
C LEU A 103 8.80 18.58 -6.44
N GLU A 104 7.61 18.27 -5.91
CA GLU A 104 7.21 18.68 -4.57
C GLU A 104 6.96 17.53 -3.58
N CYS A 105 6.85 16.27 -4.03
CA CYS A 105 6.47 15.14 -3.16
C CYS A 105 7.64 14.16 -2.95
N PRO A 106 8.47 14.33 -1.90
CA PRO A 106 9.56 13.40 -1.61
C PRO A 106 9.15 12.25 -0.67
N PHE A 107 9.77 11.08 -0.81
CA PHE A 107 9.55 9.91 0.07
C PHE A 107 9.95 10.14 1.53
N ASN A 108 10.81 11.13 1.81
CA ASN A 108 11.20 11.48 3.17
C ASN A 108 10.19 12.39 3.87
N ARG A 109 9.14 12.84 3.18
CA ARG A 109 8.00 13.58 3.73
C ARG A 109 6.70 13.11 3.06
N PRO A 110 6.32 11.84 3.26
CA PRO A 110 5.17 11.26 2.57
C PRO A 110 3.84 11.95 2.90
N GLU A 111 3.80 12.78 3.95
CA GLU A 111 2.66 13.57 4.38
C GLU A 111 2.30 14.74 3.44
N TYR A 112 3.18 15.10 2.49
CA TYR A 112 3.00 16.20 1.54
C TYR A 112 2.61 15.69 0.14
N THR A 113 1.83 14.62 0.08
CA THR A 113 1.36 14.07 -1.19
C THR A 113 0.06 14.75 -1.60
N ILE A 114 0.00 15.25 -2.84
CA ILE A 114 -1.23 15.83 -3.39
C ILE A 114 -2.36 14.79 -3.54
N GLY A 115 -3.60 15.21 -3.32
CA GLY A 115 -4.77 14.36 -3.48
C GLY A 115 -4.97 13.86 -4.92
N ILE A 116 -5.81 12.83 -5.06
CA ILE A 116 -6.20 12.29 -6.36
C ILE A 116 -7.30 13.18 -6.95
N PRO A 117 -7.16 13.73 -8.16
CA PRO A 117 -8.20 14.56 -8.77
C PRO A 117 -9.51 13.81 -8.92
N GLY A 118 -10.61 14.45 -8.51
CA GLY A 118 -11.95 13.87 -8.50
C GLY A 118 -12.27 13.01 -7.29
N LEU A 119 -11.31 12.71 -6.41
CA LEU A 119 -11.57 12.00 -5.17
C LEU A 119 -11.80 13.00 -4.03
N ILE A 120 -13.03 13.07 -3.52
CA ILE A 120 -13.39 13.84 -2.32
C ILE A 120 -13.97 12.85 -1.33
N ASP A 121 -13.37 12.73 -0.15
CA ASP A 121 -13.92 11.95 0.96
C ASP A 121 -14.39 10.59 0.44
N GLY A 122 -13.44 9.79 -0.10
CA GLY A 122 -13.70 8.49 -0.70
C GLY A 122 -14.62 8.47 -1.93
N LYS A 123 -15.19 9.57 -2.39
CA LYS A 123 -16.12 9.62 -3.53
C LYS A 123 -15.45 10.14 -4.79
N ARG A 124 -15.58 9.40 -5.87
CA ARG A 124 -15.20 9.88 -7.21
C ARG A 124 -16.27 10.80 -7.77
N MET A 125 -15.88 12.00 -8.18
CA MET A 125 -16.78 13.04 -8.66
C MET A 125 -16.23 13.70 -9.92
N LEU A 126 -17.11 14.00 -10.87
CA LEU A 126 -16.84 14.81 -12.06
C LEU A 126 -18.04 15.72 -12.33
N PHE A 127 -17.80 17.00 -12.59
CA PHE A 127 -18.84 17.97 -12.90
C PHE A 127 -18.70 18.44 -14.34
N SER A 128 -19.79 18.45 -15.11
CA SER A 128 -19.79 19.04 -16.45
C SER A 128 -20.03 20.53 -16.40
N ILE A 129 -19.46 21.24 -17.36
CA ILE A 129 -19.70 22.66 -17.62
C ILE A 129 -20.50 22.77 -18.91
N ASN A 130 -21.63 23.48 -18.84
CA ASN A 130 -22.52 23.77 -19.97
C ASN A 130 -21.92 24.84 -20.90
N ASP A 131 -22.55 25.05 -22.05
CA ASP A 131 -22.14 26.07 -23.03
C ASP A 131 -22.21 27.51 -22.49
N ASP A 132 -23.02 27.77 -21.45
CA ASP A 132 -23.11 29.04 -20.74
C ASP A 132 -22.13 29.16 -19.57
N TYR A 133 -21.18 28.23 -19.47
CA TYR A 133 -20.17 28.13 -18.41
C TYR A 133 -20.71 27.84 -17.00
N SER A 134 -22.00 27.54 -16.85
CA SER A 134 -22.54 27.04 -15.60
C SER A 134 -22.20 25.56 -15.40
N ILE A 135 -22.11 25.11 -14.15
CA ILE A 135 -22.11 23.69 -13.83
C ILE A 135 -23.46 23.11 -14.24
N GLY A 136 -23.41 22.02 -15.01
CA GLY A 136 -24.59 21.35 -15.55
C GLY A 136 -24.97 20.15 -14.70
N ALA A 137 -24.45 18.98 -15.08
CA ALA A 137 -24.66 17.72 -14.38
C ALA A 137 -23.37 17.25 -13.71
N TYR A 138 -23.49 16.29 -12.81
CA TYR A 138 -22.35 15.65 -12.16
C TYR A 138 -22.50 14.13 -12.16
N ILE A 139 -21.37 13.44 -12.15
CA ILE A 139 -21.28 11.99 -12.05
C ILE A 139 -20.70 11.64 -10.69
N ASN A 140 -21.38 10.73 -9.98
CA ASN A 140 -20.82 10.03 -8.83
C ASN A 140 -20.30 8.68 -9.31
N GLY A 141 -19.01 8.46 -9.13
CA GLY A 141 -18.37 7.17 -9.34
C GLY A 141 -18.46 6.27 -8.12
N GLU A 142 -17.61 5.24 -8.11
CA GLU A 142 -17.51 4.31 -6.98
C GLU A 142 -16.96 4.99 -5.71
N GLU A 143 -17.41 4.51 -4.55
CA GLU A 143 -16.87 4.88 -3.24
C GLU A 143 -15.60 4.06 -2.94
N GLU A 144 -14.60 4.72 -2.38
CA GLU A 144 -13.29 4.18 -2.05
C GLU A 144 -13.12 4.06 -0.54
N PHE A 145 -13.25 2.84 -0.03
CA PHE A 145 -13.04 2.53 1.38
C PHE A 145 -11.62 2.04 1.67
N TYR A 146 -11.19 2.26 2.90
CA TYR A 146 -9.92 1.81 3.49
C TYR A 146 -8.65 2.29 2.78
N LEU A 147 -8.77 3.19 1.80
CA LEU A 147 -7.64 3.87 1.18
C LEU A 147 -6.97 4.72 2.25
N MET A 148 -5.72 4.39 2.61
CA MET A 148 -4.94 5.13 3.60
C MET A 148 -3.93 6.02 2.87
N GLN A 149 -4.31 7.23 2.44
CA GLN A 149 -3.33 8.16 1.88
C GLN A 149 -2.68 8.95 3.02
N LYS A 150 -1.34 8.89 3.13
CA LYS A 150 -0.58 9.64 4.16
C LYS A 150 -0.76 11.14 3.97
N GLY A 151 -0.91 11.88 5.07
CA GLY A 151 -0.57 13.29 5.12
C GLY A 151 -1.65 14.28 5.50
N ILE A 152 -1.26 15.55 5.47
CA ILE A 152 -2.14 16.73 5.62
C ILE A 152 -2.36 17.43 4.27
N GLY A 153 -1.58 17.06 3.25
CA GLY A 153 -1.62 17.63 1.91
C GLY A 153 -0.42 18.49 1.57
N LEU A 154 -0.42 18.93 0.31
CA LEU A 154 0.67 19.71 -0.27
C LEU A 154 0.36 21.20 -0.20
N ASP A 155 1.21 21.97 0.47
CA ASP A 155 1.24 23.42 0.30
C ASP A 155 2.05 23.73 -0.96
N LEU A 156 1.38 24.09 -2.05
CA LEU A 156 2.04 24.45 -3.30
C LEU A 156 2.60 25.86 -3.19
N GLY A 157 3.77 25.99 -2.56
CA GLY A 157 4.50 27.25 -2.42
C GLY A 157 5.27 27.69 -3.67
N VAL A 158 5.09 27.03 -4.81
CA VAL A 158 5.94 27.21 -6.00
C VAL A 158 5.34 28.17 -7.01
N THR A 159 5.81 29.41 -7.00
CA THR A 159 5.83 30.23 -8.22
C THR A 159 6.63 29.47 -9.28
N GLU A 160 5.95 28.86 -10.25
CA GLU A 160 6.48 28.20 -11.46
C GLU A 160 8.00 27.93 -11.44
N ASN A 161 8.43 26.89 -10.71
CA ASN A 161 9.82 26.44 -10.82
C ASN A 161 9.95 25.77 -12.18
N ASN A 162 10.46 26.54 -13.14
CA ASN A 162 10.48 26.25 -14.57
C ASN A 162 11.48 25.14 -14.93
N ASP A 163 11.30 23.91 -14.44
CA ASP A 163 11.90 22.74 -15.10
C ASP A 163 11.20 22.52 -16.44
N THR A 164 11.58 23.35 -17.41
CA THR A 164 11.05 23.36 -18.78
C THR A 164 11.29 22.03 -19.47
N ARG A 165 12.32 21.29 -19.08
CA ARG A 165 12.65 19.97 -19.61
C ARG A 165 11.63 18.96 -19.11
N LEU A 166 11.44 18.86 -17.79
CA LEU A 166 10.43 17.97 -17.22
C LEU A 166 9.02 18.33 -17.71
N TYR A 167 8.68 19.62 -17.79
CA TYR A 167 7.38 20.08 -18.31
C TYR A 167 7.14 19.56 -19.74
N ARG A 168 8.14 19.67 -20.63
CA ARG A 168 8.06 19.15 -22.01
C ARG A 168 7.93 17.63 -22.05
N VAL A 169 8.60 16.92 -21.16
CA VAL A 169 8.52 15.45 -21.05
C VAL A 169 7.14 14.99 -20.58
N ILE A 170 6.56 15.65 -19.58
CA ILE A 170 5.26 15.25 -19.01
C ILE A 170 4.09 15.64 -19.91
N TYR A 171 4.16 16.81 -20.55
CA TYR A 171 3.06 17.39 -21.34
C TYR A 171 3.33 17.40 -22.85
N SER A 172 4.16 16.47 -23.33
CA SER A 172 4.43 16.34 -24.77
C SER A 172 3.17 15.95 -25.56
N HIS A 173 3.09 16.40 -26.81
CA HIS A 173 2.06 15.95 -27.77
C HIS A 173 2.43 14.64 -28.50
N ARG A 174 3.56 14.03 -28.15
CA ARG A 174 3.99 12.74 -28.69
C ARG A 174 2.99 11.64 -28.32
N ASN A 175 2.87 10.64 -29.20
CA ASN A 175 2.02 9.46 -29.00
C ASN A 175 2.68 8.21 -29.65
N ASP A 176 4.00 8.22 -29.75
CA ASP A 176 4.78 7.10 -30.24
C ASP A 176 5.04 6.06 -29.15
N GLU A 177 5.53 4.89 -29.55
CA GLU A 177 5.74 3.74 -28.66
C GLU A 177 6.69 4.06 -27.50
N VAL A 178 7.78 4.78 -27.79
CA VAL A 178 8.78 5.17 -26.77
C VAL A 178 8.15 6.14 -25.77
N TYR A 179 7.50 7.20 -26.26
CA TYR A 179 6.86 8.18 -25.39
C TYR A 179 5.82 7.52 -24.47
N ASN A 180 4.92 6.72 -25.04
CA ASN A 180 3.85 6.06 -24.29
C ASN A 180 4.41 5.12 -23.21
N LEU A 181 5.46 4.35 -23.53
CA LEU A 181 6.10 3.44 -22.57
C LEU A 181 6.75 4.20 -21.41
N TYR A 182 7.56 5.21 -21.69
CA TYR A 182 8.34 5.89 -20.66
C TYR A 182 7.53 6.93 -19.89
N ARG A 183 6.49 7.52 -20.50
CA ARG A 183 5.52 8.35 -19.77
C ARG A 183 4.72 7.51 -18.78
N ARG A 184 4.41 6.26 -19.11
CA ARG A 184 3.80 5.30 -18.19
C ARG A 184 4.73 4.95 -17.03
N TYR A 185 6.00 4.65 -17.27
CA TYR A 185 6.96 4.41 -16.19
C TYR A 185 7.08 5.59 -15.21
N ILE A 186 7.00 6.82 -15.72
CA ILE A 186 6.94 8.02 -14.87
C ILE A 186 5.66 8.04 -14.02
N ALA A 187 4.50 7.78 -14.63
CA ALA A 187 3.21 7.75 -13.92
C ALA A 187 3.23 6.70 -12.80
N GLU A 188 3.68 5.49 -13.11
CA GLU A 188 3.79 4.40 -12.13
C GLU A 188 4.79 4.78 -11.02
N ALA A 189 5.94 5.38 -11.33
CA ALA A 189 6.85 5.87 -10.30
C ALA A 189 6.19 6.90 -9.37
N CYS A 190 5.32 7.77 -9.91
CA CYS A 190 4.56 8.74 -9.11
C CYS A 190 3.46 8.07 -8.27
N GLU A 191 2.83 7.00 -8.75
CA GLU A 191 1.88 6.18 -7.97
C GLU A 191 2.56 5.55 -6.76
N ALA A 192 3.86 5.22 -6.86
CA ALA A 192 4.62 4.65 -5.74
C ALA A 192 4.67 5.57 -4.50
N LEU A 193 4.54 6.90 -4.67
CA LEU A 193 4.47 7.85 -3.56
C LEU A 193 3.24 7.63 -2.68
N GLN A 194 2.20 7.00 -3.21
CA GLN A 194 0.97 6.68 -2.48
C GLN A 194 1.04 5.32 -1.77
N ILE A 195 2.09 4.52 -2.00
CA ILE A 195 2.27 3.22 -1.34
C ILE A 195 2.80 3.43 0.08
N ILE A 196 2.02 3.04 1.08
CA ILE A 196 2.36 3.26 2.49
C ILE A 196 3.52 2.38 2.96
N ASP A 197 3.49 1.11 2.57
CA ASP A 197 4.43 0.11 3.04
C ASP A 197 5.72 0.20 2.24
N GLU A 198 6.83 0.46 2.95
CA GLU A 198 8.13 0.68 2.34
C GLU A 198 8.65 -0.54 1.60
N THR A 199 8.29 -1.75 2.05
CA THR A 199 8.68 -3.00 1.41
C THR A 199 8.01 -3.13 0.04
N ARG A 200 6.69 -2.95 -0.03
CA ARG A 200 5.92 -2.94 -1.28
C ARG A 200 6.37 -1.82 -2.20
N CYS A 201 6.59 -0.62 -1.68
CA CYS A 201 7.09 0.50 -2.47
C CYS A 201 8.45 0.17 -3.11
N PHE A 202 9.37 -0.42 -2.33
CA PHE A 202 10.67 -0.86 -2.84
C PHE A 202 10.52 -1.90 -3.95
N ILE A 203 9.73 -2.96 -3.74
CA ILE A 203 9.50 -4.00 -4.75
C ILE A 203 8.92 -3.40 -6.02
N PHE A 204 7.92 -2.52 -5.87
CA PHE A 204 7.24 -1.87 -6.98
C PHE A 204 8.21 -1.01 -7.80
N LEU A 205 8.93 -0.07 -7.18
CA LEU A 205 9.91 0.79 -7.86
C LEU A 205 11.05 -0.04 -8.50
N PHE A 206 11.54 -1.05 -7.79
CA PHE A 206 12.59 -1.91 -8.33
C PHE A 206 12.12 -2.69 -9.57
N SER A 207 10.86 -3.14 -9.60
CA SER A 207 10.29 -3.81 -10.77
C SER A 207 10.30 -2.91 -12.02
N LYS A 208 10.07 -1.60 -11.84
CA LYS A 208 10.09 -0.61 -12.93
C LYS A 208 11.50 -0.38 -13.45
N ILE A 209 12.49 -0.34 -12.56
CA ILE A 209 13.90 -0.32 -12.95
C ILE A 209 14.27 -1.58 -13.72
N ASP A 210 13.86 -2.77 -13.28
CA ASP A 210 14.17 -4.03 -14.00
C ASP A 210 13.54 -4.02 -15.42
N GLY A 211 12.33 -3.47 -15.58
CA GLY A 211 11.60 -3.44 -16.85
C GLY A 211 12.04 -2.36 -17.87
N MET A 212 12.61 -1.23 -17.42
CA MET A 212 12.81 -0.07 -18.31
C MET A 212 14.04 -0.15 -19.23
N GLY A 213 14.94 -1.12 -19.00
CA GLY A 213 16.20 -1.29 -19.74
C GLY A 213 16.09 -1.94 -21.13
N LEU A 214 14.90 -2.43 -21.53
CA LEU A 214 14.62 -3.04 -22.84
C LEU A 214 15.54 -4.22 -23.22
N CYS A 215 16.09 -4.95 -22.24
CA CYS A 215 16.80 -6.18 -22.52
C CYS A 215 15.83 -7.31 -22.86
N ASP A 216 16.13 -8.05 -23.93
CA ASP A 216 15.30 -9.18 -24.38
C ASP A 216 15.43 -10.40 -23.44
N THR A 217 16.49 -10.43 -22.63
CA THR A 217 16.65 -11.40 -21.55
C THR A 217 16.21 -10.74 -20.25
N TYR A 218 15.44 -11.44 -19.40
CA TYR A 218 15.07 -10.99 -18.04
C TYR A 218 16.30 -11.01 -17.09
N SER A 219 17.42 -10.42 -17.51
CA SER A 219 18.69 -10.32 -16.80
C SER A 219 18.84 -8.90 -16.25
N PHE A 220 18.60 -8.76 -14.93
CA PHE A 220 18.78 -7.47 -14.27
C PHE A 220 20.20 -6.90 -14.47
N THR A 221 21.22 -7.75 -14.56
CA THR A 221 22.61 -7.31 -14.78
C THR A 221 22.76 -6.53 -16.09
N ASP A 222 22.08 -6.96 -17.14
CA ASP A 222 22.17 -6.34 -18.46
C ASP A 222 21.27 -5.10 -18.54
N ASN A 223 20.05 -5.17 -18.00
CA ASN A 223 19.18 -4.01 -17.84
C ASN A 223 19.86 -2.91 -17.01
N LYS A 224 20.53 -3.28 -15.90
CA LYS A 224 21.27 -2.34 -15.05
C LYS A 224 22.30 -1.54 -15.85
N LYS A 225 23.13 -2.20 -16.67
CA LYS A 225 24.15 -1.49 -17.48
C LYS A 225 23.52 -0.49 -18.44
N ARG A 226 22.45 -0.89 -19.11
CA ARG A 226 21.67 -0.05 -20.05
C ARG A 226 21.04 1.16 -19.38
N ILE A 227 20.51 0.98 -18.17
CA ILE A 227 19.92 2.06 -17.38
C ILE A 227 20.99 3.06 -16.95
N LEU A 228 22.08 2.54 -16.37
CA LEU A 228 23.17 3.35 -15.86
C LEU A 228 23.85 4.17 -16.95
N SER A 229 24.02 3.63 -18.16
CA SER A 229 24.66 4.36 -19.26
C SER A 229 23.87 5.58 -19.72
N ILE A 230 22.54 5.53 -19.58
CA ILE A 230 21.68 6.69 -19.86
C ILE A 230 21.69 7.66 -18.68
N VAL A 231 21.55 7.17 -17.44
CA VAL A 231 21.41 8.04 -16.25
C VAL A 231 22.72 8.74 -15.88
N ALA A 232 23.85 8.05 -15.96
CA ALA A 232 25.15 8.58 -15.55
C ALA A 232 25.60 9.75 -16.44
N GLU A 233 26.36 10.66 -15.83
CA GLU A 233 26.97 11.81 -16.53
C GLU A 233 28.42 11.53 -16.93
N ASN A 234 29.10 10.65 -16.19
CA ASN A 234 30.50 10.29 -16.38
C ASN A 234 30.80 8.96 -15.66
N GLN A 235 31.99 8.40 -15.90
CA GLN A 235 32.39 7.10 -15.35
C GLN A 235 32.35 7.05 -13.80
N SER A 236 32.68 8.13 -13.12
CA SER A 236 32.65 8.16 -11.64
C SER A 236 31.21 8.06 -11.13
N ASN A 237 30.29 8.79 -11.74
CA ASN A 237 28.86 8.74 -11.42
C ASN A 237 28.29 7.34 -11.74
N PHE A 238 28.66 6.77 -12.88
CA PHE A 238 28.31 5.40 -13.26
C PHE A 238 28.76 4.37 -12.21
N ASP A 239 30.01 4.43 -11.75
CA ASP A 239 30.57 3.50 -10.76
C ASP A 239 29.83 3.58 -9.41
N VAL A 240 29.42 4.79 -8.98
CA VAL A 240 28.66 5.01 -7.74
C VAL A 240 27.25 4.41 -7.84
N ILE A 241 26.47 4.78 -8.85
CA ILE A 241 25.09 4.28 -9.00
C ILE A 241 25.09 2.76 -9.25
N SER A 242 26.09 2.25 -10.00
CA SER A 242 26.25 0.80 -10.20
C SER A 242 26.44 0.03 -8.90
N SER A 243 27.20 0.61 -7.96
CA SER A 243 27.44 0.02 -6.64
C SER A 243 26.18 0.04 -5.77
N GLN A 244 25.44 1.15 -5.78
CA GLN A 244 24.16 1.26 -5.07
C GLN A 244 23.12 0.27 -5.59
N LEU A 245 22.88 0.21 -6.91
CA LEU A 245 21.94 -0.74 -7.50
C LEU A 245 22.36 -2.21 -7.31
N TYR A 246 23.67 -2.47 -7.24
CA TYR A 246 24.16 -3.81 -6.89
C TYR A 246 23.76 -4.19 -5.47
N PHE A 247 24.00 -3.31 -4.49
CA PHE A 247 23.56 -3.51 -3.11
C PHE A 247 22.04 -3.71 -3.02
N TYR A 248 21.24 -2.85 -3.68
CA TYR A 248 19.78 -3.01 -3.69
C TYR A 248 19.32 -4.33 -4.32
N SER A 249 19.96 -4.78 -5.39
CA SER A 249 19.60 -6.04 -6.03
C SER A 249 20.03 -7.28 -5.25
N LYS A 250 21.21 -7.27 -4.63
CA LYS A 250 21.84 -8.47 -4.06
C LYS A 250 21.54 -8.63 -2.58
N GLU A 251 21.56 -7.53 -1.83
CA GLU A 251 21.40 -7.57 -0.38
C GLU A 251 19.96 -7.29 0.04
N ILE A 252 19.27 -6.35 -0.63
CA ILE A 252 17.90 -5.97 -0.23
C ILE A 252 16.85 -6.81 -0.96
N ARG A 253 16.78 -6.74 -2.30
CA ARG A 253 15.74 -7.42 -3.11
C ARG A 253 15.72 -8.92 -2.85
N THR A 254 16.89 -9.53 -2.66
CA THR A 254 16.96 -10.98 -2.44
C THR A 254 16.36 -11.37 -1.10
N GLU A 255 16.65 -10.63 -0.03
CA GLU A 255 16.04 -10.86 1.28
C GLU A 255 14.53 -10.55 1.27
N VAL A 256 14.12 -9.46 0.61
CA VAL A 256 12.73 -9.03 0.57
C VAL A 256 11.86 -9.93 -0.32
N VAL A 257 12.23 -10.08 -1.59
CA VAL A 257 11.41 -10.78 -2.61
C VAL A 257 11.56 -12.30 -2.52
N HIS A 258 12.73 -12.81 -2.12
CA HIS A 258 12.96 -14.27 -2.12
C HIS A 258 12.91 -14.89 -0.73
N LYS A 259 13.13 -14.12 0.34
CA LYS A 259 12.96 -14.61 1.72
C LYS A 259 11.76 -14.03 2.45
N GLY A 260 10.98 -13.20 1.76
CA GLY A 260 9.78 -12.59 2.32
C GLY A 260 10.03 -11.60 3.44
N LYS A 261 11.27 -11.18 3.70
CA LYS A 261 11.62 -10.23 4.78
C LYS A 261 11.07 -8.83 4.47
N ARG A 262 10.80 -8.04 5.51
CA ARG A 262 10.47 -6.63 5.32
C ARG A 262 11.74 -5.81 5.16
N ILE A 263 11.68 -4.69 4.43
CA ILE A 263 12.86 -3.84 4.23
C ILE A 263 13.34 -3.20 5.55
N ASP A 264 12.42 -2.93 6.47
CA ASP A 264 12.71 -2.39 7.81
C ASP A 264 13.33 -3.42 8.76
N GLU A 265 13.30 -4.73 8.42
CA GLU A 265 14.08 -5.77 9.09
C GLU A 265 15.56 -5.76 8.66
N LEU A 266 15.89 -5.07 7.56
CA LEU A 266 17.22 -5.09 6.95
C LEU A 266 17.96 -3.77 7.16
N VAL A 267 17.25 -2.65 7.12
CA VAL A 267 17.81 -1.29 7.23
C VAL A 267 16.87 -0.40 8.05
N SER A 268 17.41 0.67 8.64
CA SER A 268 16.56 1.67 9.33
C SER A 268 15.51 2.25 8.38
N ILE A 269 14.36 2.66 8.91
CA ILE A 269 13.24 3.21 8.11
C ILE A 269 13.68 4.44 7.30
N ARG A 270 14.48 5.33 7.91
CA ARG A 270 15.09 6.46 7.19
C ARG A 270 15.87 5.98 5.96
N LYS A 271 16.64 4.91 6.11
CA LYS A 271 17.39 4.34 5.00
C LYS A 271 16.47 3.71 3.95
N ALA A 272 15.37 3.06 4.36
CA ALA A 272 14.37 2.55 3.43
C ALA A 272 13.75 3.67 2.56
N HIS A 273 13.38 4.81 3.17
CA HIS A 273 12.90 5.98 2.41
C HIS A 273 13.96 6.54 1.45
N GLU A 274 15.23 6.62 1.89
CA GLU A 274 16.34 7.05 1.02
C GLU A 274 16.50 6.11 -0.19
N ILE A 275 16.39 4.80 0.01
CA ILE A 275 16.44 3.80 -1.07
C ILE A 275 15.27 4.04 -2.04
N ASN A 276 14.03 4.18 -1.53
CA ASN A 276 12.85 4.41 -2.37
C ASN A 276 12.98 5.72 -3.18
N GLN A 277 13.46 6.81 -2.56
CA GLN A 277 13.73 8.08 -3.25
C GLN A 277 14.80 7.93 -4.34
N GLU A 278 15.88 7.19 -4.07
CA GLU A 278 16.93 6.97 -5.06
C GLU A 278 16.42 6.17 -6.27
N LEU A 279 15.64 5.11 -6.03
CA LEU A 279 15.03 4.33 -7.11
C LEU A 279 14.07 5.19 -7.95
N PHE A 280 13.21 5.98 -7.30
CA PHE A 280 12.32 6.94 -7.95
C PHE A 280 13.12 7.92 -8.84
N ASN A 281 14.15 8.55 -8.29
CA ASN A 281 15.00 9.50 -9.02
C ASN A 281 15.68 8.86 -10.24
N ILE A 282 16.12 7.59 -10.14
CA ILE A 282 16.71 6.85 -11.26
C ILE A 282 15.68 6.65 -12.38
N ILE A 283 14.45 6.26 -12.04
CA ILE A 283 13.36 6.07 -13.03
C ILE A 283 13.06 7.40 -13.74
N ILE A 284 12.82 8.47 -12.99
CA ILE A 284 12.49 9.78 -13.55
C ILE A 284 13.63 10.28 -14.47
N ARG A 285 14.89 10.18 -14.04
CA ARG A 285 16.04 10.60 -14.85
C ARG A 285 16.20 9.79 -16.12
N PHE A 286 16.04 8.47 -16.05
CA PHE A 286 16.12 7.59 -17.21
C PHE A 286 15.03 7.93 -18.22
N CYS A 287 13.78 7.96 -17.78
CA CYS A 287 12.62 8.21 -18.65
C CYS A 287 12.69 9.59 -19.30
N THR A 288 13.07 10.62 -18.53
CA THR A 288 13.25 11.99 -19.03
C THR A 288 14.31 12.02 -20.13
N LYS A 289 15.50 11.46 -19.91
CA LYS A 289 16.56 11.41 -20.92
C LYS A 289 16.16 10.62 -22.17
N VAL A 290 15.43 9.52 -22.02
CA VAL A 290 14.93 8.73 -23.15
C VAL A 290 13.91 9.53 -23.97
N ILE A 291 12.93 10.16 -23.32
CA ILE A 291 11.92 10.95 -24.03
C ILE A 291 12.58 12.14 -24.74
N ASP A 292 13.53 12.82 -24.10
CA ASP A 292 14.27 13.94 -24.70
C ASP A 292 15.21 13.54 -25.84
N SER A 293 15.51 12.25 -26.01
CA SER A 293 16.29 11.79 -27.17
C SER A 293 15.53 11.92 -28.49
N GLU A 294 14.21 12.19 -28.44
CA GLU A 294 13.29 12.28 -29.58
C GLU A 294 13.16 10.99 -30.40
N ILE A 295 13.73 9.87 -29.94
CA ILE A 295 13.58 8.55 -30.56
C ILE A 295 12.14 8.07 -30.39
N THR A 296 11.52 7.60 -31.48
CA THR A 296 10.09 7.25 -31.52
C THR A 296 9.79 5.75 -31.59
N SER A 297 10.78 4.90 -31.87
CA SER A 297 10.62 3.43 -31.93
C SER A 297 11.52 2.72 -30.93
N ILE A 298 11.05 1.59 -30.40
CA ILE A 298 11.79 0.81 -29.40
C ILE A 298 13.09 0.23 -29.97
N GLU A 299 13.10 -0.18 -31.23
CA GLU A 299 14.27 -0.74 -31.93
C GLU A 299 15.40 0.27 -32.03
N SER A 300 15.10 1.50 -32.48
CA SER A 300 16.08 2.58 -32.56
C SER A 300 16.56 2.99 -31.16
N LEU A 301 15.68 2.92 -30.15
CA LEU A 301 16.06 3.19 -28.77
C LEU A 301 17.02 2.12 -28.22
N LYS A 302 16.79 0.84 -28.53
CA LYS A 302 17.71 -0.24 -28.15
C LYS A 302 19.10 -0.01 -28.73
N GLU A 303 19.20 0.37 -30.01
CA GLU A 303 20.47 0.71 -30.64
C GLU A 303 21.16 1.90 -29.98
N TYR A 304 20.42 2.96 -29.71
CA TYR A 304 20.91 4.14 -28.98
C TYR A 304 21.48 3.77 -27.61
N ILE A 305 20.72 3.00 -26.81
CA ILE A 305 21.15 2.55 -25.48
C ILE A 305 22.42 1.70 -25.58
N LEU A 306 22.52 0.78 -26.55
CA LEU A 306 23.71 -0.04 -26.73
C LEU A 306 24.96 0.81 -27.06
N ASN A 307 24.80 1.86 -27.85
CA ASN A 307 25.87 2.82 -28.11
C ASN A 307 26.29 3.57 -26.84
N GLU A 308 25.33 4.00 -26.01
CA GLU A 308 25.63 4.64 -24.72
C GLU A 308 26.37 3.70 -23.76
N VAL A 309 25.98 2.42 -23.70
CA VAL A 309 26.68 1.41 -22.87
C VAL A 309 28.17 1.32 -23.23
N SER A 310 28.51 1.41 -24.52
CA SER A 310 29.90 1.30 -24.98
C SER A 310 30.84 2.40 -24.45
N LYS A 311 30.28 3.51 -23.94
CA LYS A 311 31.06 4.64 -23.39
C LYS A 311 31.58 4.39 -21.97
N TYR A 312 31.09 3.37 -21.29
CA TYR A 312 31.40 3.10 -19.89
C TYR A 312 32.12 1.75 -19.72
N SER A 313 33.08 1.73 -18.80
CA SER A 313 33.71 0.50 -18.35
C SER A 313 32.94 -0.05 -17.15
N TYR A 314 32.42 -1.27 -17.25
CA TYR A 314 31.76 -1.91 -16.12
C TYR A 314 32.78 -2.57 -15.19
N LYS A 315 32.84 -2.09 -13.95
CA LYS A 315 33.54 -2.77 -12.85
C LYS A 315 32.50 -3.50 -11.99
N MET A 316 32.80 -4.73 -11.58
CA MET A 316 31.95 -5.38 -10.57
C MET A 316 32.08 -4.62 -9.24
N PRO A 317 30.96 -4.14 -8.66
CA PRO A 317 30.98 -3.51 -7.35
C PRO A 317 31.44 -4.48 -6.25
N GLN A 318 32.02 -3.94 -5.18
CA GLN A 318 32.32 -4.71 -3.98
C GLN A 318 31.04 -4.94 -3.17
N GLU A 319 30.96 -6.09 -2.50
CA GLU A 319 29.87 -6.39 -1.58
C GLU A 319 29.87 -5.39 -0.42
N GLN A 320 28.73 -4.73 -0.22
CA GLN A 320 28.46 -3.92 0.96
C GLN A 320 27.64 -4.78 1.91
N SER A 321 28.07 -4.89 3.17
CA SER A 321 27.31 -5.64 4.17
C SER A 321 26.16 -4.80 4.71
N LEU A 322 25.03 -5.46 4.99
CA LEU A 322 23.94 -4.88 5.76
C LEU A 322 24.46 -4.50 7.14
N ALA A 323 24.39 -3.21 7.49
CA ALA A 323 24.58 -2.78 8.87
C ALA A 323 23.38 -3.31 9.67
N GLY A 324 23.65 -4.18 10.65
CA GLY A 324 22.61 -4.70 11.53
C GLY A 324 21.80 -3.54 12.13
N LEU A 325 20.49 -3.74 12.20
CA LEU A 325 19.60 -2.78 12.86
C LEU A 325 20.08 -2.49 14.28
N PRO A 326 19.97 -1.26 14.78
CA PRO A 326 20.02 -1.04 16.21
C PRO A 326 18.86 -1.82 16.85
N VAL A 327 19.20 -2.90 17.55
CA VAL A 327 18.26 -3.63 18.40
C VAL A 327 17.95 -2.73 19.58
N VAL A 328 16.72 -2.23 19.67
CA VAL A 328 16.23 -1.67 20.92
C VAL A 328 14.79 -2.07 21.11
N TYR A 329 14.55 -3.18 21.83
CA TYR A 329 13.32 -3.42 22.62
C TYR A 329 13.62 -4.50 23.67
N SER A 330 14.00 -4.13 24.89
CA SER A 330 14.05 -5.09 26.01
C SER A 330 12.80 -5.04 26.89
N GLN A 331 12.04 -3.94 26.84
CA GLN A 331 10.82 -3.75 27.61
C GLN A 331 9.58 -4.02 26.74
N ARG A 332 8.60 -4.67 27.36
CA ARG A 332 7.29 -4.93 26.79
C ARG A 332 6.23 -4.21 27.63
N THR A 333 5.13 -3.83 27.00
CA THR A 333 4.02 -3.11 27.63
C THR A 333 2.69 -3.50 26.97
N THR A 334 1.61 -2.93 27.47
CA THR A 334 0.26 -3.08 26.95
C THR A 334 -0.15 -1.82 26.19
N TYR A 335 -0.75 -1.98 25.02
CA TYR A 335 -1.34 -0.88 24.25
C TYR A 335 -2.83 -1.08 24.04
N VAL A 336 -3.55 0.03 23.96
CA VAL A 336 -4.99 0.06 23.68
C VAL A 336 -5.23 0.91 22.44
N ALA A 337 -6.11 0.45 21.57
CA ALA A 337 -6.52 1.17 20.38
C ALA A 337 -8.03 1.04 20.13
N THR A 338 -8.62 2.07 19.53
CA THR A 338 -10.03 2.08 19.12
C THR A 338 -10.23 1.34 17.80
N LEU A 339 -11.44 0.81 17.61
CA LEU A 339 -11.88 0.06 16.42
C LEU A 339 -13.16 0.67 15.85
N GLU A 340 -13.04 1.82 15.19
CA GLU A 340 -14.18 2.50 14.56
C GLU A 340 -14.74 1.68 13.38
N GLY A 341 -16.07 1.55 13.30
CA GLY A 341 -16.77 0.76 12.25
C GLY A 341 -16.74 -0.76 12.43
N LEU A 342 -16.25 -1.23 13.58
CA LEU A 342 -16.34 -2.64 13.95
C LEU A 342 -17.54 -2.86 14.88
N GLN A 343 -18.17 -4.03 14.78
CA GLN A 343 -19.19 -4.49 15.70
C GLN A 343 -18.75 -5.81 16.36
N ILE A 344 -18.63 -5.77 17.69
CA ILE A 344 -18.21 -6.91 18.51
C ILE A 344 -19.36 -7.26 19.45
N SER A 345 -19.90 -8.46 19.33
CA SER A 345 -21.09 -8.85 20.12
C SER A 345 -20.76 -9.20 21.57
N TYR A 346 -19.57 -9.73 21.83
CA TYR A 346 -19.10 -10.13 23.15
C TYR A 346 -17.57 -10.04 23.23
N PRO A 347 -16.98 -9.91 24.42
CA PRO A 347 -15.53 -9.87 24.59
C PRO A 347 -14.89 -11.16 24.09
N GLU A 348 -13.76 -11.04 23.39
CA GLU A 348 -13.01 -12.18 22.87
C GLU A 348 -11.51 -12.06 23.20
N LYS A 349 -10.90 -13.18 23.59
CA LYS A 349 -9.45 -13.30 23.73
C LYS A 349 -8.87 -14.07 22.55
N ARG A 350 -7.91 -13.44 21.85
CA ARG A 350 -7.24 -13.99 20.67
C ARG A 350 -5.73 -13.92 20.91
N GLY A 351 -5.13 -14.99 21.42
CA GLY A 351 -3.72 -14.99 21.83
C GLY A 351 -3.42 -13.88 22.85
N ASN A 352 -2.55 -12.94 22.46
CA ASN A 352 -2.18 -11.77 23.28
C ASN A 352 -3.10 -10.55 23.09
N TYR A 353 -4.22 -10.71 22.39
CA TYR A 353 -5.15 -9.62 22.09
C TYR A 353 -6.47 -9.83 22.83
N LEU A 354 -6.99 -8.77 23.43
CA LEU A 354 -8.33 -8.72 24.02
C LEU A 354 -9.18 -7.77 23.18
N LEU A 355 -10.25 -8.29 22.58
CA LEU A 355 -11.23 -7.51 21.84
C LEU A 355 -12.43 -7.23 22.73
N LEU A 356 -12.74 -5.96 22.91
CA LEU A 356 -13.80 -5.50 23.79
C LEU A 356 -14.88 -4.78 22.97
N PRO A 357 -16.17 -5.12 23.14
CA PRO A 357 -17.28 -4.34 22.61
C PRO A 357 -17.26 -2.89 23.08
N SER A 358 -18.05 -2.05 22.40
CA SER A 358 -18.35 -0.71 22.92
C SER A 358 -19.05 -0.81 24.27
N LEU A 359 -18.81 0.16 25.17
CA LEU A 359 -19.45 0.16 26.48
C LEU A 359 -20.97 0.39 26.38
N ASN A 360 -21.43 0.99 25.28
CA ASN A 360 -22.85 1.08 24.93
C ASN A 360 -23.51 -0.28 24.71
N GLN A 361 -22.74 -1.30 24.32
CA GLN A 361 -23.22 -2.66 24.06
C GLN A 361 -22.88 -3.61 25.22
N PHE A 362 -21.76 -3.39 25.91
CA PHE A 362 -21.29 -4.24 26.99
C PHE A 362 -20.77 -3.40 28.17
N GLU A 363 -21.61 -3.24 29.19
CA GLU A 363 -21.35 -2.34 30.31
C GLU A 363 -20.17 -2.78 31.19
N TYR A 364 -19.45 -1.78 31.74
CA TYR A 364 -18.34 -1.96 32.68
C TYR A 364 -18.72 -2.89 33.86
N ASP A 365 -19.89 -2.70 34.46
CA ASP A 365 -20.38 -3.49 35.60
C ASP A 365 -20.41 -4.99 35.31
N ARG A 366 -20.64 -5.38 34.06
CA ARG A 366 -20.65 -6.79 33.66
C ARG A 366 -19.25 -7.40 33.69
N TYR A 367 -18.22 -6.65 33.28
CA TYR A 367 -16.83 -7.08 33.43
C TYR A 367 -16.45 -7.24 34.90
N TYR A 368 -16.75 -6.23 35.72
CA TYR A 368 -16.41 -6.23 37.15
C TYR A 368 -17.07 -7.40 37.90
N LYS A 369 -18.37 -7.66 37.65
CA LYS A 369 -19.08 -8.80 38.24
C LYS A 369 -18.42 -10.14 37.88
N ASN A 370 -18.10 -10.34 36.60
CA ASN A 370 -17.47 -11.59 36.14
C ASN A 370 -16.04 -11.75 36.66
N TYR A 371 -15.29 -10.66 36.83
CA TYR A 371 -14.00 -10.67 37.51
C TYR A 371 -14.13 -11.16 38.96
N VAL A 372 -15.01 -10.55 39.75
CA VAL A 372 -15.22 -10.93 41.16
C VAL A 372 -15.67 -12.39 41.28
N SER A 373 -16.64 -12.81 40.46
CA SER A 373 -17.09 -14.20 40.46
C SER A 373 -15.97 -15.16 40.10
N LYS A 374 -15.13 -14.85 39.11
CA LYS A 374 -14.00 -15.70 38.71
C LYS A 374 -12.91 -15.77 39.78
N ASP A 375 -12.58 -14.65 40.42
CA ASP A 375 -11.58 -14.57 41.51
C ASP A 375 -12.03 -15.38 42.74
N LEU A 376 -13.32 -15.33 43.07
CA LEU A 376 -13.92 -16.09 44.17
C LEU A 376 -14.17 -17.58 43.83
N GLY A 377 -13.96 -18.00 42.58
CA GLY A 377 -14.25 -19.37 42.11
C GLY A 377 -15.74 -19.69 42.00
N GLU A 378 -16.58 -18.67 41.82
CA GLU A 378 -18.03 -18.76 41.59
C GLU A 378 -18.36 -18.93 40.10
N ASP A 379 -19.65 -19.14 39.79
CA ASP A 379 -20.14 -19.21 38.41
C ASP A 379 -20.02 -17.84 37.72
N TYR A 380 -19.35 -17.81 36.56
CA TYR A 380 -19.22 -16.65 35.69
C TYR A 380 -19.67 -17.00 34.25
N GLU A 381 -19.87 -16.00 33.41
CA GLU A 381 -20.35 -16.21 32.05
C GLU A 381 -19.32 -16.94 31.17
N SER A 382 -19.79 -17.93 30.41
CA SER A 382 -18.92 -18.80 29.59
C SER A 382 -18.13 -18.07 28.51
N ILE A 383 -18.53 -16.85 28.12
CA ILE A 383 -17.79 -15.98 27.20
C ILE A 383 -16.41 -15.60 27.76
N PHE A 384 -16.24 -15.63 29.09
CA PHE A 384 -14.99 -15.30 29.77
C PHE A 384 -14.13 -16.52 30.13
N ASN A 385 -14.46 -17.72 29.63
CA ASN A 385 -13.72 -18.94 29.95
C ASN A 385 -12.22 -18.81 29.64
N ASP A 386 -11.89 -18.15 28.53
CA ASP A 386 -10.51 -17.99 28.05
C ASP A 386 -9.72 -16.85 28.73
N PHE A 387 -10.39 -15.99 29.52
CA PHE A 387 -9.79 -14.83 30.17
C PHE A 387 -9.15 -15.21 31.51
N SER A 388 -7.91 -14.81 31.78
CA SER A 388 -7.29 -14.95 33.10
C SER A 388 -7.80 -13.86 34.07
N ILE A 389 -7.47 -13.99 35.36
CA ILE A 389 -7.69 -12.92 36.34
C ILE A 389 -6.91 -11.66 35.94
N GLU A 390 -5.65 -11.81 35.51
CA GLU A 390 -4.83 -10.70 35.03
C GLU A 390 -5.48 -9.99 33.83
N ASP A 391 -6.08 -10.72 32.87
CA ASP A 391 -6.78 -10.08 31.75
C ASP A 391 -7.93 -9.19 32.25
N PHE A 392 -8.69 -9.66 33.24
CA PHE A 392 -9.76 -8.86 33.85
C PHE A 392 -9.21 -7.62 34.54
N GLU A 393 -8.11 -7.72 35.27
CA GLU A 393 -7.47 -6.57 35.93
C GLU A 393 -7.07 -5.51 34.91
N TYR A 394 -6.44 -5.91 33.81
CA TYR A 394 -6.13 -4.99 32.71
C TYR A 394 -7.38 -4.37 32.10
N ILE A 395 -8.40 -5.18 31.79
CA ILE A 395 -9.66 -4.68 31.21
C ILE A 395 -10.29 -3.64 32.13
N ILE A 396 -10.43 -3.96 33.42
CA ILE A 396 -11.09 -3.09 34.40
C ILE A 396 -10.32 -1.78 34.55
N GLU A 397 -8.99 -1.82 34.74
CA GLU A 397 -8.19 -0.61 34.89
C GLU A 397 -8.23 0.24 33.60
N ILE A 398 -8.10 -0.39 32.42
CA ILE A 398 -8.16 0.32 31.15
C ILE A 398 -9.53 0.96 30.95
N LEU A 399 -10.63 0.25 31.19
CA LEU A 399 -11.98 0.79 31.03
C LEU A 399 -12.23 1.96 31.99
N TYR A 400 -11.82 1.83 33.26
CA TYR A 400 -11.93 2.90 34.26
C TYR A 400 -11.14 4.16 33.86
N ARG A 401 -9.98 4.01 33.21
CA ARG A 401 -9.13 5.12 32.78
C ARG A 401 -9.50 5.70 31.40
N CYS A 402 -10.12 4.90 30.52
CA CYS A 402 -10.57 5.30 29.17
C CYS A 402 -11.98 5.93 29.12
N GLU A 403 -12.73 5.89 30.22
CA GLU A 403 -14.19 6.10 30.33
C GLU A 403 -14.75 7.49 29.95
N ARG A 404 -14.00 8.34 29.21
CA ARG A 404 -14.42 9.73 28.94
C ARG A 404 -14.24 10.25 27.52
N ALA A 405 -13.57 9.53 26.62
CA ALA A 405 -13.30 10.04 25.25
C ALA A 405 -13.87 9.18 24.11
N ASP A 406 -14.15 7.88 24.32
CA ASP A 406 -14.33 6.89 23.23
C ASP A 406 -15.31 5.73 23.53
N ASP A 407 -16.19 5.83 24.52
CA ASP A 407 -17.03 4.71 24.99
C ASP A 407 -18.02 4.15 23.96
N GLY A 408 -18.29 4.92 22.90
CA GLY A 408 -19.10 4.50 21.77
C GLY A 408 -18.42 3.51 20.82
N TYR A 409 -17.12 3.25 20.98
CA TYR A 409 -16.35 2.42 20.06
C TYR A 409 -15.83 1.14 20.73
N PRO A 410 -15.78 0.01 20.01
CA PRO A 410 -15.03 -1.16 20.44
C PRO A 410 -13.53 -0.86 20.55
N ARG A 411 -12.82 -1.72 21.29
CA ARG A 411 -11.41 -1.55 21.60
C ARG A 411 -10.65 -2.86 21.42
N VAL A 412 -9.38 -2.75 21.06
CA VAL A 412 -8.41 -3.84 21.19
C VAL A 412 -7.36 -3.46 22.22
N ILE A 413 -7.02 -4.42 23.08
CA ILE A 413 -5.90 -4.36 24.01
C ILE A 413 -4.87 -5.39 23.52
N GLY A 414 -3.67 -4.93 23.18
CA GLY A 414 -2.54 -5.79 22.86
C GLY A 414 -1.59 -5.91 24.05
N LEU A 415 -1.41 -7.13 24.52
CA LEU A 415 -0.57 -7.45 25.67
C LEU A 415 0.86 -7.79 25.21
N ASN A 416 1.86 -7.47 26.03
CA ASN A 416 3.26 -7.87 25.83
C ASN A 416 3.88 -7.39 24.50
N LEU A 417 3.51 -6.20 24.04
CA LEU A 417 4.01 -5.55 22.84
C LEU A 417 5.28 -4.72 23.15
N PRO A 418 6.18 -4.51 22.18
CA PRO A 418 7.44 -3.79 22.41
C PRO A 418 7.22 -2.32 22.81
N LYS A 419 8.17 -1.72 23.54
CA LYS A 419 8.13 -0.31 23.99
C LYS A 419 9.34 0.49 23.52
N ILE A 420 9.15 1.63 22.84
CA ILE A 420 10.27 2.56 22.54
C ILE A 420 10.66 3.38 23.75
N SER A 421 11.92 3.82 23.78
CA SER A 421 12.39 4.74 24.84
C SER A 421 11.72 6.11 24.72
N ASP A 422 11.57 6.78 25.86
CA ASP A 422 11.00 8.13 25.95
C ASP A 422 11.78 9.17 25.14
N GLU A 423 13.08 8.93 24.89
CA GLU A 423 13.90 9.79 24.04
C GLU A 423 13.44 9.72 22.57
N TYR A 424 13.12 8.52 22.07
CA TYR A 424 12.61 8.33 20.72
C TYR A 424 11.17 8.81 20.56
N MET A 425 10.35 8.72 21.61
CA MET A 425 8.97 9.26 21.62
C MET A 425 8.92 10.78 21.34
N ARG A 426 10.00 11.53 21.61
CA ARG A 426 10.09 12.97 21.33
C ARG A 426 10.31 13.29 19.85
N SER A 427 10.76 12.34 19.04
CA SER A 427 10.91 12.51 17.59
C SER A 427 9.58 12.16 16.91
N PRO A 428 8.87 13.11 16.28
CA PRO A 428 7.59 12.83 15.63
C PRO A 428 7.70 11.71 14.60
N ILE A 429 8.76 11.74 13.78
CA ILE A 429 9.01 10.73 12.73
C ILE A 429 9.12 9.32 13.33
N ILE A 430 9.86 9.16 14.42
CA ILE A 430 10.08 7.84 15.04
C ILE A 430 8.82 7.39 15.79
N ARG A 431 8.19 8.30 16.54
CA ARG A 431 6.93 8.04 17.26
C ARG A 431 5.83 7.58 16.30
N GLU A 432 5.62 8.31 15.21
CA GLU A 432 4.57 8.02 14.23
C GLU A 432 4.76 6.66 13.55
N GLN A 433 6.00 6.33 13.20
CA GLN A 433 6.36 5.01 12.66
C GLN A 433 6.15 3.89 13.68
N PHE A 434 6.47 4.16 14.95
CA PHE A 434 6.25 3.20 16.02
C PHE A 434 4.76 2.95 16.27
N VAL A 435 3.93 4.00 16.25
CA VAL A 435 2.47 3.87 16.34
C VAL A 435 1.93 3.05 15.16
N ASP A 436 2.39 3.32 13.93
CA ASP A 436 2.03 2.51 12.76
C ASP A 436 2.39 1.03 12.96
N TYR A 437 3.58 0.75 13.48
CA TYR A 437 4.04 -0.60 13.79
C TYR A 437 3.11 -1.28 14.81
N ILE A 438 2.86 -0.65 15.97
CA ILE A 438 1.98 -1.22 17.00
C ILE A 438 0.56 -1.44 16.47
N CYS A 439 -0.03 -0.47 15.77
CA CYS A 439 -1.35 -0.65 15.19
C CYS A 439 -1.38 -1.77 14.13
N ASN A 440 -0.30 -1.98 13.38
CA ASN A 440 -0.22 -3.11 12.43
C ASN A 440 -0.11 -4.46 13.14
N GLU A 441 0.59 -4.54 14.27
CA GLU A 441 0.58 -5.74 15.12
C GLU A 441 -0.82 -5.99 15.70
N LEU A 442 -1.51 -4.93 16.16
CA LEU A 442 -2.88 -5.06 16.65
C LEU A 442 -3.88 -5.46 15.56
N ASN A 443 -3.67 -5.07 14.29
CA ASN A 443 -4.49 -5.52 13.17
C ASN A 443 -4.50 -7.05 13.04
N GLU A 444 -3.45 -7.74 13.49
CA GLU A 444 -3.38 -9.20 13.43
C GLU A 444 -4.55 -9.88 14.12
N CYS A 445 -5.13 -9.25 15.14
CA CYS A 445 -6.26 -9.82 15.85
C CYS A 445 -7.49 -9.99 14.95
N LEU A 446 -7.63 -9.21 13.87
CA LEU A 446 -8.76 -9.22 12.93
C LEU A 446 -8.54 -10.15 11.72
N TYR A 447 -7.34 -10.68 11.51
CA TYR A 447 -7.05 -11.54 10.36
C TYR A 447 -7.75 -12.90 10.45
N TYR A 448 -8.08 -13.37 11.65
CA TYR A 448 -8.90 -14.57 11.79
C TYR A 448 -10.28 -14.38 11.15
N ASP A 449 -10.94 -13.25 11.37
CA ASP A 449 -12.22 -12.95 10.71
C ASP A 449 -12.08 -12.99 9.19
N MET A 450 -10.93 -12.55 8.69
CA MET A 450 -10.68 -12.52 7.25
C MET A 450 -10.46 -13.89 6.61
N LEU A 451 -9.88 -14.83 7.36
CA LEU A 451 -9.53 -16.15 6.85
C LEU A 451 -10.62 -17.20 7.13
N SER A 452 -11.39 -17.02 8.20
CA SER A 452 -12.33 -18.02 8.72
C SER A 452 -13.79 -17.77 8.30
N GLY A 453 -14.01 -17.00 7.23
CA GLY A 453 -15.32 -16.87 6.58
C GLY A 453 -16.14 -15.65 6.99
N GLY A 454 -15.49 -14.58 7.48
CA GLY A 454 -16.10 -13.25 7.45
C GLY A 454 -16.52 -12.88 6.03
N ASP A 455 -17.53 -12.02 5.88
CA ASP A 455 -18.16 -11.66 4.59
C ASP A 455 -17.27 -10.77 3.71
N ILE A 456 -16.07 -11.26 3.40
CA ILE A 456 -15.06 -10.63 2.54
C ILE A 456 -15.23 -11.11 1.09
N LEU A 457 -15.89 -12.25 0.91
CA LEU A 457 -16.10 -12.88 -0.40
C LEU A 457 -17.05 -12.09 -1.32
N ASN A 458 -17.69 -11.02 -0.83
CA ASN A 458 -18.41 -10.03 -1.65
C ASN A 458 -17.83 -8.60 -1.59
N GLY A 459 -16.74 -8.37 -0.85
CA GLY A 459 -15.86 -7.21 -1.04
C GLY A 459 -16.40 -5.82 -0.67
N GLU A 460 -17.54 -5.69 0.00
CA GLU A 460 -18.10 -4.36 0.33
C GLU A 460 -17.64 -3.85 1.70
N VAL A 461 -17.39 -4.74 2.68
CA VAL A 461 -16.99 -4.35 4.05
C VAL A 461 -15.81 -5.22 4.52
N LEU A 462 -14.70 -4.57 4.88
CA LEU A 462 -13.50 -5.20 5.47
C LEU A 462 -13.38 -4.78 6.94
N PRO A 463 -12.61 -5.52 7.76
CA PRO A 463 -12.25 -5.03 9.08
C PRO A 463 -11.56 -3.64 8.98
N PRO A 464 -11.98 -2.65 9.77
CA PRO A 464 -11.31 -1.36 9.84
C PRO A 464 -9.86 -1.47 10.35
N ARG A 465 -9.07 -0.44 10.07
CA ARG A 465 -7.66 -0.37 10.46
C ARG A 465 -7.57 0.12 11.90
N VAL A 466 -6.92 -0.67 12.75
CA VAL A 466 -6.81 -0.43 14.18
C VAL A 466 -6.19 0.92 14.49
N GLY A 467 -6.79 1.62 15.46
CA GLY A 467 -6.28 2.86 16.01
C GLY A 467 -6.45 4.06 15.09
N LEU A 468 -7.16 3.93 13.98
CA LEU A 468 -7.43 5.02 13.05
C LEU A 468 -8.85 5.55 13.27
N ARG A 469 -8.96 6.84 13.61
CA ARG A 469 -10.22 7.54 13.85
C ARG A 469 -10.20 8.89 13.15
N THR A 470 -11.19 9.16 12.31
CA THR A 470 -11.28 10.44 11.56
C THR A 470 -9.97 10.83 10.85
N GLY A 471 -9.28 9.83 10.27
CA GLY A 471 -7.98 10.02 9.62
C GLY A 471 -6.77 10.09 10.57
N ILE A 472 -6.94 10.16 11.89
CA ILE A 472 -5.83 10.21 12.84
C ILE A 472 -5.55 8.82 13.39
N ARG A 473 -4.32 8.34 13.26
CA ARG A 473 -3.88 7.10 13.88
C ARG A 473 -3.33 7.37 15.28
N ALA A 474 -3.72 6.59 16.27
CA ALA A 474 -3.25 6.73 17.65
C ALA A 474 -3.38 5.42 18.44
N ILE A 475 -2.59 5.34 19.51
CA ILE A 475 -2.67 4.30 20.53
C ILE A 475 -2.58 4.92 21.91
N TYR A 476 -2.99 4.17 22.92
CA TYR A 476 -2.77 4.50 24.32
C TYR A 476 -1.81 3.46 24.92
N GLU A 477 -0.68 3.90 25.45
CA GLU A 477 0.23 3.06 26.20
C GLU A 477 -0.25 2.93 27.64
N PHE A 478 -0.34 1.71 28.16
CA PHE A 478 -0.58 1.46 29.56
C PHE A 478 0.73 1.59 30.33
N VAL A 479 0.83 2.61 31.20
CA VAL A 479 2.05 2.93 31.93
C VAL A 479 1.87 2.62 33.40
N GLU A 480 2.77 1.79 33.92
CA GLU A 480 2.93 1.54 35.35
C GLU A 480 4.05 2.45 35.88
N ASP A 481 3.71 3.56 36.51
CA ASP A 481 4.65 4.34 37.32
C ASP A 481 4.43 4.04 38.80
N LYS A 482 5.47 4.15 39.62
CA LYS A 482 5.64 3.60 40.99
C LYS A 482 4.48 3.79 41.98
N GLU A 483 3.52 4.66 41.69
CA GLU A 483 2.35 4.95 42.53
C GLU A 483 1.01 4.99 41.76
N GLU A 484 0.99 5.01 40.41
CA GLU A 484 -0.23 5.16 39.62
C GLU A 484 -0.18 4.40 38.27
N LEU A 485 -1.33 3.83 37.90
CA LEU A 485 -1.60 3.27 36.58
C LEU A 485 -2.32 4.32 35.73
N PHE A 486 -1.85 4.56 34.51
CA PHE A 486 -2.53 5.48 33.60
C PHE A 486 -2.31 5.10 32.14
N LEU A 487 -3.16 5.68 31.28
CA LEU A 487 -3.06 5.53 29.83
C LEU A 487 -2.45 6.80 29.23
N GLN A 488 -1.29 6.64 28.60
CA GLN A 488 -0.61 7.70 27.88
C GLN A 488 -1.04 7.70 26.42
N PHE A 489 -1.67 8.78 25.95
CA PHE A 489 -1.98 8.95 24.54
C PHE A 489 -0.69 9.13 23.72
N VAL A 490 -0.51 8.31 22.69
CA VAL A 490 0.62 8.36 21.76
C VAL A 490 0.07 8.63 20.34
N PRO A 491 0.18 9.87 19.83
CA PRO A 491 -0.31 10.19 18.50
C PRO A 491 0.61 9.61 17.42
N GLY A 492 -0.02 8.99 16.42
CA GLY A 492 0.58 8.50 15.21
C GLY A 492 0.36 9.43 14.02
N ARG A 493 0.43 8.84 12.82
CA ARG A 493 0.27 9.57 11.56
C ARG A 493 -1.16 10.05 11.34
N VAL A 494 -1.25 11.12 10.56
CA VAL A 494 -2.50 11.56 9.95
C VAL A 494 -2.58 10.97 8.54
N PHE A 495 -3.67 10.27 8.29
CA PHE A 495 -4.12 9.81 6.99
C PHE A 495 -5.20 10.76 6.54
N SER A 496 -4.92 11.44 5.45
CA SER A 496 -5.88 12.38 4.92
C SER A 496 -7.07 11.64 4.32
N GLU A 497 -6.87 10.51 3.62
CA GLU A 497 -7.97 9.67 3.07
C GLU A 497 -7.99 8.48 3.99
N TYR A 498 -9.14 8.25 4.62
CA TYR A 498 -9.49 6.97 5.19
C TYR A 498 -11.00 6.99 5.45
N GLN A 499 -11.71 6.14 4.73
CA GLN A 499 -13.14 5.95 4.92
C GLN A 499 -13.46 4.50 5.20
N ILE A 500 -14.49 4.30 6.00
CA ILE A 500 -15.09 3.01 6.23
C ILE A 500 -16.55 3.10 5.77
N PRO A 501 -17.15 2.01 5.27
CA PRO A 501 -18.56 1.96 4.94
C PRO A 501 -19.42 2.36 6.14
N SER A 502 -20.63 2.87 5.87
CA SER A 502 -21.61 3.15 6.93
C SER A 502 -22.06 1.88 7.65
N GLU A 503 -21.99 0.73 6.97
CA GLU A 503 -22.24 -0.57 7.55
C GLU A 503 -21.02 -1.04 8.35
N ALA A 504 -21.24 -1.37 9.62
CA ALA A 504 -20.18 -1.87 10.49
C ALA A 504 -19.79 -3.30 10.12
N TYR A 505 -18.50 -3.62 10.19
CA TYR A 505 -18.02 -4.98 10.05
C TYR A 505 -18.36 -5.80 11.29
N ASN A 506 -19.10 -6.90 11.11
CA ASN A 506 -19.46 -7.80 12.20
C ASN A 506 -18.35 -8.83 12.43
N CYS A 507 -17.73 -8.80 13.60
CA CYS A 507 -16.77 -9.84 13.99
C CYS A 507 -17.42 -11.21 13.99
N ILE A 508 -16.73 -12.19 13.41
CA ILE A 508 -17.20 -13.57 13.42
C ILE A 508 -17.01 -14.18 14.80
N LYS A 509 -17.80 -15.20 15.10
CA LYS A 509 -17.56 -16.03 16.28
C LYS A 509 -16.25 -16.78 16.12
N LEU A 510 -15.38 -16.64 17.12
CA LEU A 510 -14.12 -17.36 17.18
C LEU A 510 -14.32 -18.88 17.30
N TYR A 511 -13.66 -19.64 16.43
CA TYR A 511 -13.46 -21.08 16.59
C TYR A 511 -11.96 -21.35 16.76
N LYS A 512 -11.58 -22.18 17.73
CA LYS A 512 -10.18 -22.61 17.94
C LYS A 512 -9.81 -23.72 16.96
N ASP A 513 -9.86 -23.37 15.68
CA ASP A 513 -9.48 -24.23 14.55
C ASP A 513 -7.99 -24.06 14.19
N ASP A 514 -7.55 -24.74 13.13
CA ASP A 514 -6.16 -24.68 12.66
C ASP A 514 -5.72 -23.25 12.28
N ILE A 515 -6.62 -22.39 11.77
CA ILE A 515 -6.30 -20.99 11.44
C ILE A 515 -6.00 -20.22 12.74
N TYR A 516 -6.84 -20.40 13.77
CA TYR A 516 -6.63 -19.79 15.07
C TYR A 516 -5.28 -20.18 15.67
N GLU A 517 -4.96 -21.48 15.67
CA GLU A 517 -3.72 -22.00 16.24
C GLU A 517 -2.48 -21.49 15.48
N ILE A 518 -2.53 -21.35 14.15
CA ILE A 518 -1.42 -20.75 13.38
C ILE A 518 -1.24 -19.27 13.73
N LEU A 519 -2.32 -18.50 13.85
CA LEU A 519 -2.24 -17.05 14.06
C LEU A 519 -1.87 -16.67 15.50
N PHE A 520 -2.38 -17.41 16.48
CA PHE A 520 -2.37 -17.02 17.90
C PHE A 520 -1.82 -18.08 18.84
N GLY A 521 -1.62 -19.32 18.38
CA GLY A 521 -1.05 -20.39 19.18
C GLY A 521 0.45 -20.20 19.44
N ASN A 522 1.05 -21.16 20.14
CA ASN A 522 2.49 -21.18 20.38
C ASN A 522 3.24 -21.57 19.11
N ALA A 523 3.50 -20.59 18.24
CA ALA A 523 4.10 -20.82 16.95
C ALA A 523 5.58 -21.22 17.07
N ASN A 524 5.91 -22.39 16.53
CA ASN A 524 7.30 -22.72 16.21
C ASN A 524 7.79 -21.88 15.01
N TYR A 525 9.05 -22.08 14.59
CA TYR A 525 9.61 -21.30 13.50
C TYR A 525 8.86 -21.46 12.16
N ILE A 526 8.36 -22.66 11.85
CA ILE A 526 7.60 -22.94 10.62
C ILE A 526 6.18 -22.39 10.71
N ASP A 527 5.52 -22.49 11.86
CA ASP A 527 4.22 -21.86 12.09
C ASP A 527 4.31 -20.33 11.96
N ASN A 528 5.40 -19.71 12.41
CA ASN A 528 5.61 -18.27 12.21
C ASN A 528 5.73 -17.89 10.72
N LEU A 529 6.31 -18.74 9.87
CA LEU A 529 6.33 -18.52 8.42
C LEU A 529 4.93 -18.68 7.81
N CYS A 530 4.16 -19.66 8.29
CA CYS A 530 2.77 -19.84 7.87
C CYS A 530 1.92 -18.64 8.29
N LYS A 531 2.04 -18.20 9.54
CA LYS A 531 1.39 -16.97 10.06
C LYS A 531 1.70 -15.78 9.18
N ARG A 532 2.98 -15.52 8.87
CA ARG A 532 3.38 -14.41 7.98
C ARG A 532 2.73 -14.49 6.61
N SER A 533 2.62 -15.70 6.05
CA SER A 533 1.98 -15.91 4.74
C SER A 533 0.47 -15.63 4.79
N LEU A 534 -0.21 -16.07 5.86
CA LEU A 534 -1.63 -15.81 6.08
C LEU A 534 -1.91 -14.32 6.34
N VAL A 535 -1.07 -13.65 7.13
CA VAL A 535 -1.11 -12.19 7.34
C VAL A 535 -1.00 -11.45 6.00
N ASN A 536 -0.04 -11.84 5.15
CA ASN A 536 0.15 -11.21 3.84
C ASN A 536 -1.07 -11.40 2.91
N ILE A 537 -1.75 -12.56 2.98
CA ILE A 537 -3.02 -12.75 2.27
C ILE A 537 -4.03 -11.70 2.73
N CYS A 538 -4.20 -11.52 4.04
CA CYS A 538 -5.14 -10.53 4.59
C CYS A 538 -4.78 -9.11 4.16
N GLU A 539 -3.50 -8.73 4.28
CA GLU A 539 -3.02 -7.41 3.90
C GLU A 539 -3.20 -7.10 2.40
N SER A 540 -3.22 -8.13 1.56
CA SER A 540 -3.48 -7.95 0.12
C SER A 540 -4.93 -7.52 -0.19
N GLU A 541 -5.90 -7.74 0.70
CA GLU A 541 -7.29 -7.25 0.49
C GLU A 541 -7.39 -5.73 0.52
N TYR A 542 -6.51 -5.08 1.28
CA TYR A 542 -6.49 -3.62 1.37
C TYR A 542 -5.68 -2.98 0.23
N VAL A 543 -5.11 -3.78 -0.68
CA VAL A 543 -4.40 -3.29 -1.87
C VAL A 543 -5.40 -3.14 -3.01
N ARG A 544 -5.70 -1.90 -3.37
CA ARG A 544 -6.64 -1.62 -4.46
C ARG A 544 -6.08 -1.90 -5.84
N ASP A 545 -4.83 -1.53 -6.09
CA ASP A 545 -4.22 -1.76 -7.39
C ASP A 545 -4.00 -3.27 -7.63
N TRP A 546 -4.66 -3.79 -8.67
CA TRP A 546 -4.60 -5.22 -9.01
C TRP A 546 -3.19 -5.69 -9.36
N THR A 547 -2.35 -4.83 -9.94
CA THR A 547 -0.95 -5.19 -10.26
C THR A 547 -0.16 -5.44 -8.98
N GLN A 548 -0.27 -4.53 -8.01
CA GLN A 548 0.36 -4.65 -6.69
C GLN A 548 -0.21 -5.82 -5.91
N ARG A 549 -1.54 -6.02 -5.89
CA ARG A 549 -2.19 -7.13 -5.18
C ARG A 549 -1.69 -8.49 -5.70
N ILE A 550 -1.73 -8.70 -7.01
CA ILE A 550 -1.28 -9.96 -7.62
C ILE A 550 0.23 -10.17 -7.43
N SER A 551 1.04 -9.11 -7.58
CA SER A 551 2.49 -9.20 -7.30
C SER A 551 2.73 -9.63 -5.85
N TYR A 552 2.01 -9.03 -4.91
CA TYR A 552 2.17 -9.30 -3.49
C TYR A 552 1.82 -10.75 -3.12
N LEU A 553 0.78 -11.33 -3.72
CA LEU A 553 0.45 -12.74 -3.54
C LEU A 553 1.51 -13.67 -4.13
N PHE A 554 2.08 -13.34 -5.29
CA PHE A 554 3.19 -14.11 -5.86
C PHE A 554 4.46 -14.03 -5.01
N ASP A 555 4.78 -12.87 -4.45
CA ASP A 555 5.93 -12.70 -3.58
C ASP A 555 5.71 -13.41 -2.24
N THR A 556 4.48 -13.44 -1.75
CA THR A 556 4.08 -14.25 -0.58
C THR A 556 4.28 -15.74 -0.86
N PHE A 557 3.85 -16.25 -2.01
CA PHE A 557 4.10 -17.64 -2.40
C PHE A 557 5.59 -17.97 -2.46
N ASP A 558 6.39 -17.11 -3.07
CA ASP A 558 7.84 -17.33 -3.19
C ASP A 558 8.54 -17.30 -1.82
N GLY A 559 8.03 -16.50 -0.88
CA GLY A 559 8.54 -16.38 0.49
C GLY A 559 8.19 -17.54 1.43
N ILE A 560 7.40 -18.53 0.99
CA ILE A 560 7.00 -19.69 1.80
C ILE A 560 8.22 -20.52 2.29
N ASP A 561 9.27 -20.65 1.47
CA ASP A 561 10.53 -21.30 1.86
C ASP A 561 11.72 -20.33 1.69
N PRO A 562 12.06 -19.53 2.73
CA PRO A 562 13.13 -18.54 2.68
C PRO A 562 14.54 -19.14 2.58
N ARG A 563 14.71 -20.46 2.65
CA ARG A 563 16.01 -21.12 2.46
C ARG A 563 16.44 -21.13 0.99
N ASN A 564 15.51 -20.91 0.07
CA ASN A 564 15.71 -21.27 -1.33
C ASN A 564 15.48 -20.11 -2.30
N TYR A 565 16.56 -19.67 -2.94
CA TYR A 565 16.47 -18.70 -4.04
C TYR A 565 15.94 -19.32 -5.35
N ASN A 566 15.89 -20.66 -5.45
CA ASN A 566 15.41 -21.33 -6.64
C ASN A 566 13.89 -21.53 -6.57
N LYS A 567 13.16 -20.66 -7.27
CA LYS A 567 11.70 -20.66 -7.39
C LYS A 567 11.13 -22.02 -7.82
N GLU A 568 11.84 -22.81 -8.62
CA GLU A 568 11.38 -24.16 -8.98
C GLU A 568 11.31 -25.11 -7.79
N LYS A 569 12.16 -24.92 -6.78
CA LYS A 569 12.17 -25.75 -5.58
C LYS A 569 11.00 -25.40 -4.66
N VAL A 570 10.64 -24.12 -4.54
CA VAL A 570 9.44 -23.69 -3.78
C VAL A 570 8.17 -24.25 -4.43
N ILE A 571 8.03 -24.11 -5.75
CA ILE A 571 6.91 -24.68 -6.53
C ILE A 571 6.81 -26.19 -6.30
N LYS A 572 7.93 -26.91 -6.41
CA LYS A 572 7.96 -28.37 -6.17
C LYS A 572 7.53 -28.70 -4.74
N LEU A 573 8.10 -28.03 -3.74
CA LEU A 573 7.77 -28.24 -2.34
C LEU A 573 6.27 -28.07 -2.08
N VAL A 574 5.71 -26.90 -2.43
CA VAL A 574 4.30 -26.57 -2.16
C VAL A 574 3.37 -27.57 -2.84
N PHE A 575 3.52 -27.80 -4.14
CA PHE A 575 2.61 -28.70 -4.85
C PHE A 575 2.83 -30.17 -4.52
N THR A 576 4.03 -30.60 -4.10
CA THR A 576 4.22 -31.96 -3.59
C THR A 576 3.48 -32.15 -2.27
N ILE A 577 3.61 -31.21 -1.33
CA ILE A 577 2.94 -31.30 -0.02
C ILE A 577 1.41 -31.27 -0.15
N LEU A 578 0.88 -30.46 -1.08
CA LEU A 578 -0.57 -30.33 -1.31
C LEU A 578 -1.18 -31.49 -2.09
N ALA A 579 -0.40 -32.14 -2.97
CA ALA A 579 -0.97 -33.08 -3.92
C ALA A 579 -1.49 -34.37 -3.27
N ILE A 580 -2.69 -34.77 -3.68
CA ILE A 580 -3.31 -36.03 -3.28
C ILE A 580 -2.79 -37.19 -4.12
N ASP A 581 -2.47 -36.94 -5.39
CA ASP A 581 -1.88 -37.91 -6.31
C ASP A 581 -0.96 -37.26 -7.35
N LYS A 582 -0.28 -38.08 -8.15
CA LYS A 582 0.67 -37.60 -9.17
C LYS A 582 0.02 -36.72 -10.23
N ALA A 583 -1.23 -37.00 -10.61
CA ALA A 583 -1.94 -36.24 -11.63
C ALA A 583 -2.35 -34.86 -11.11
N ASP A 584 -2.75 -34.78 -9.85
CA ASP A 584 -3.04 -33.54 -9.14
C ASP A 584 -1.78 -32.65 -9.01
N TYR A 585 -0.65 -33.23 -8.58
CA TYR A 585 0.65 -32.53 -8.56
C TYR A 585 0.99 -31.92 -9.92
N LEU A 586 0.96 -32.72 -10.99
CA LEU A 586 1.32 -32.26 -12.33
C LEU A 586 0.40 -31.14 -12.82
N ARG A 587 -0.91 -31.27 -12.57
CA ARG A 587 -1.91 -30.28 -12.97
C ARG A 587 -1.73 -28.95 -12.25
N ASN A 588 -1.58 -28.98 -10.93
CA ASN A 588 -1.44 -27.76 -10.13
C ASN A 588 -0.12 -27.06 -10.38
N LYS A 589 0.98 -27.83 -10.49
CA LYS A 589 2.28 -27.30 -10.88
C LYS A 589 2.23 -26.65 -12.27
N GLN A 590 1.66 -27.32 -13.27
CA GLN A 590 1.56 -26.78 -14.63
C GLN A 590 0.71 -25.50 -14.66
N LYS A 591 -0.42 -25.50 -13.94
CA LYS A 591 -1.28 -24.31 -13.80
C LYS A 591 -0.51 -23.14 -13.20
N TYR A 592 0.20 -23.35 -12.09
CA TYR A 592 0.99 -22.29 -11.48
C TYR A 592 2.12 -21.78 -12.39
N GLU A 593 2.83 -22.67 -13.08
CA GLU A 593 3.88 -22.27 -14.03
C GLU A 593 3.33 -21.42 -15.18
N GLN A 594 2.14 -21.75 -15.69
CA GLN A 594 1.44 -20.92 -16.69
C GLN A 594 1.09 -19.54 -16.13
N LEU A 595 0.53 -19.46 -14.93
CA LEU A 595 0.20 -18.19 -14.27
C LEU A 595 1.45 -17.36 -13.99
N LYS A 596 2.52 -17.97 -13.50
CA LYS A 596 3.81 -17.33 -13.25
C LYS A 596 4.39 -16.72 -14.52
N ASN A 597 4.35 -17.46 -15.62
CA ASN A 597 4.89 -16.99 -16.90
C ASN A 597 4.01 -15.93 -17.55
N LYS A 598 2.67 -16.03 -17.42
CA LYS A 598 1.73 -15.05 -17.96
C LYS A 598 1.73 -13.74 -17.15
N TYR A 599 1.68 -13.82 -15.82
CA TYR A 599 1.44 -12.67 -14.94
C TYR A 599 2.69 -12.23 -14.17
N ARG A 600 3.25 -13.13 -13.34
CA ARG A 600 4.32 -12.78 -12.40
C ARG A 600 5.58 -12.26 -13.10
N ASN A 601 6.09 -12.98 -14.10
CA ASN A 601 7.34 -12.60 -14.76
C ASN A 601 7.20 -11.26 -15.51
N PRO A 602 6.13 -11.02 -16.30
CA PRO A 602 5.96 -9.73 -16.95
C PRO A 602 5.75 -8.56 -15.96
N ILE A 603 5.09 -8.77 -14.81
CA ILE A 603 4.95 -7.75 -13.77
C ILE A 603 6.31 -7.46 -13.11
N LEU A 604 6.96 -8.48 -12.55
CA LEU A 604 8.15 -8.29 -11.72
C LEU A 604 9.41 -7.93 -12.53
N HIS A 605 9.58 -8.54 -13.70
CA HIS A 605 10.78 -8.40 -14.52
C HIS A 605 10.55 -7.56 -15.79
N GLY A 606 9.31 -7.46 -16.26
CA GLY A 606 8.93 -6.62 -17.38
C GLY A 606 8.33 -5.28 -16.97
N GLY A 607 8.08 -5.05 -15.69
CA GLY A 607 7.46 -3.83 -15.17
C GLY A 607 6.03 -3.60 -15.66
N LYS A 608 5.34 -4.60 -16.23
CA LYS A 608 4.01 -4.43 -16.84
C LYS A 608 2.90 -4.30 -15.80
N SER A 609 1.87 -3.52 -16.13
CA SER A 609 0.59 -3.55 -15.41
C SER A 609 -0.17 -4.85 -15.69
N ILE A 610 -0.96 -5.32 -14.71
CA ILE A 610 -1.80 -6.52 -14.87
C ILE A 610 -2.81 -6.36 -16.01
N PHE A 611 -3.37 -5.16 -16.19
CA PHE A 611 -4.38 -4.90 -17.22
C PHE A 611 -3.81 -4.87 -18.64
N GLU A 612 -2.48 -4.76 -18.79
CA GLU A 612 -1.80 -4.93 -20.08
C GLU A 612 -1.65 -6.41 -20.47
N ILE A 613 -1.68 -7.28 -19.46
CA ILE A 613 -1.53 -8.72 -19.62
C ILE A 613 -2.90 -9.38 -19.78
N GLU A 614 -3.87 -8.93 -18.99
CA GLU A 614 -5.24 -9.43 -18.97
C GLU A 614 -6.22 -8.28 -18.73
N PRO A 615 -6.97 -7.86 -19.76
CA PRO A 615 -7.94 -6.77 -19.62
C PRO A 615 -9.22 -7.19 -18.86
N ASP A 616 -9.53 -8.49 -18.75
CA ASP A 616 -10.72 -8.96 -18.03
C ASP A 616 -10.45 -9.08 -16.52
N ILE A 617 -11.06 -8.18 -15.73
CA ILE A 617 -10.97 -8.18 -14.27
C ILE A 617 -11.45 -9.50 -13.64
N ASN A 618 -12.38 -10.22 -14.26
CA ASN A 618 -12.86 -11.49 -13.73
C ASN A 618 -11.79 -12.58 -13.80
N GLU A 619 -10.97 -12.57 -14.84
CA GLU A 619 -9.81 -13.48 -14.95
C GLU A 619 -8.75 -13.12 -13.92
N ILE A 620 -8.50 -11.83 -13.68
CA ILE A 620 -7.59 -11.38 -12.60
C ILE A 620 -8.07 -11.88 -11.23
N LYS A 621 -9.37 -11.71 -10.93
CA LYS A 621 -9.99 -12.21 -9.68
C LYS A 621 -9.83 -13.72 -9.51
N LYS A 622 -9.90 -14.52 -10.59
CA LYS A 622 -9.66 -15.97 -10.54
C LYS A 622 -8.21 -16.29 -10.19
N VAL A 623 -7.24 -15.51 -10.68
CA VAL A 623 -5.82 -15.66 -10.34
C VAL A 623 -5.58 -15.34 -8.86
N ASP A 624 -6.12 -14.21 -8.40
CA ASP A 624 -6.07 -13.80 -6.99
C ASP A 624 -6.61 -14.90 -6.06
N THR A 625 -7.84 -15.37 -6.32
CA THR A 625 -8.50 -16.44 -5.55
C THR A 625 -7.66 -17.72 -5.55
N TYR A 626 -7.09 -18.09 -6.70
CA TYR A 626 -6.25 -19.29 -6.82
C TYR A 626 -4.98 -19.19 -5.97
N LEU A 627 -4.29 -18.05 -6.01
CA LEU A 627 -3.05 -17.85 -5.24
C LEU A 627 -3.32 -17.88 -3.74
N ARG A 628 -4.32 -17.12 -3.28
CA ARG A 628 -4.75 -17.10 -1.88
C ARG A 628 -5.07 -18.49 -1.35
N LYS A 629 -5.93 -19.22 -2.07
CA LYS A 629 -6.30 -20.58 -1.70
C LYS A 629 -5.09 -21.51 -1.64
N THR A 630 -4.20 -21.44 -2.63
CA THR A 630 -3.01 -22.31 -2.66
C THR A 630 -2.08 -22.04 -1.47
N ILE A 631 -1.84 -20.78 -1.12
CA ILE A 631 -1.00 -20.40 0.02
C ILE A 631 -1.66 -20.85 1.33
N MET A 632 -2.95 -20.57 1.49
CA MET A 632 -3.72 -20.96 2.69
C MET A 632 -3.77 -22.48 2.89
N ASP A 633 -4.11 -23.23 1.84
CA ASP A 633 -4.15 -24.70 1.86
C ASP A 633 -2.77 -25.27 2.27
N TYR A 634 -1.67 -24.65 1.80
CA TYR A 634 -0.32 -25.08 2.17
C TYR A 634 -0.04 -24.83 3.66
N CYS A 635 -0.33 -23.63 4.17
CA CYS A 635 -0.15 -23.29 5.58
C CYS A 635 -0.93 -24.24 6.50
N LEU A 636 -2.20 -24.49 6.18
CA LEU A 636 -3.05 -25.43 6.93
C LEU A 636 -2.49 -26.85 6.87
N LYS A 637 -2.03 -27.29 5.70
CA LYS A 637 -1.46 -28.63 5.54
C LYS A 637 -0.20 -28.81 6.37
N ILE A 638 0.71 -27.83 6.36
CA ILE A 638 1.94 -27.85 7.16
C ILE A 638 1.63 -27.92 8.65
N HIS A 639 0.72 -27.08 9.13
CA HIS A 639 0.30 -27.08 10.53
C HIS A 639 -0.33 -28.42 10.93
N SER A 640 -1.20 -28.99 10.10
CA SER A 640 -1.84 -30.30 10.36
C SER A 640 -0.84 -31.47 10.42
N LEU A 641 0.34 -31.31 9.82
CA LEU A 641 1.43 -32.29 9.89
C LEU A 641 2.33 -32.08 11.11
N SER A 642 2.06 -31.06 11.94
CA SER A 642 2.83 -30.69 13.12
C SER A 642 4.32 -30.48 12.83
N ILE A 643 4.64 -29.93 11.65
CA ILE A 643 6.01 -29.66 11.23
C ILE A 643 6.51 -28.40 11.95
N SER A 644 7.58 -28.56 12.72
CA SER A 644 8.15 -27.51 13.55
C SER A 644 9.57 -27.09 13.15
N THR A 645 10.24 -27.94 12.38
CA THR A 645 11.62 -27.71 11.91
C THR A 645 11.76 -27.91 10.40
N TRP A 646 12.86 -27.39 9.87
CA TRP A 646 13.24 -27.59 8.47
C TRP A 646 13.52 -29.05 8.11
N GLU A 647 14.06 -29.82 9.04
CA GLU A 647 14.34 -31.24 8.83
C GLU A 647 13.05 -32.05 8.73
N GLU A 648 12.07 -31.74 9.58
CA GLU A 648 10.73 -32.35 9.51
C GLU A 648 10.03 -32.02 8.19
N LEU A 649 10.14 -30.77 7.72
CA LEU A 649 9.60 -30.37 6.42
C LEU A 649 10.23 -31.15 5.27
N ASP A 650 11.56 -31.25 5.26
CA ASP A 650 12.29 -31.98 4.21
C ASP A 650 11.96 -33.48 4.24
N ASN A 651 11.75 -34.06 5.42
CA ASN A 651 11.32 -35.45 5.59
C ASN A 651 9.88 -35.66 5.09
N ALA A 652 8.94 -34.80 5.48
CA ALA A 652 7.56 -34.85 5.01
C ALA A 652 7.49 -34.71 3.48
N TYR A 653 8.26 -33.79 2.91
CA TYR A 653 8.41 -33.63 1.46
C TYR A 653 8.93 -34.90 0.79
N ARG A 654 9.99 -35.54 1.31
CA ARG A 654 10.54 -36.79 0.75
C ARG A 654 9.54 -37.94 0.83
N VAL A 655 8.82 -38.09 1.94
CA VAL A 655 7.79 -39.11 2.11
C VAL A 655 6.69 -38.92 1.05
N GLN A 656 6.21 -37.70 0.90
CA GLN A 656 5.18 -37.37 -0.07
C GLN A 656 5.67 -37.54 -1.51
N GLN A 657 6.92 -37.15 -1.81
CA GLN A 657 7.53 -37.35 -3.12
C GLN A 657 7.59 -38.84 -3.50
N ASN A 658 7.97 -39.72 -2.55
CA ASN A 658 7.99 -41.16 -2.76
C ASN A 658 6.59 -41.73 -2.98
N PHE A 659 5.60 -41.29 -2.19
CA PHE A 659 4.20 -41.68 -2.36
C PHE A 659 3.68 -41.31 -3.76
N LEU A 660 4.00 -40.11 -4.24
CA LEU A 660 3.60 -39.60 -5.55
C LEU A 660 4.43 -40.17 -6.72
N LYS A 661 5.53 -40.89 -6.45
CA LYS A 661 6.47 -41.41 -7.47
C LYS A 661 7.03 -40.31 -8.38
N LEU A 662 7.57 -39.25 -7.77
CA LEU A 662 8.10 -38.04 -8.42
C LEU A 662 9.61 -37.98 -8.50
#